data_AF-A0A2S7NZ80-F1
#
_entry.id   AF-A0A2S7NZ80-F1
#
_cell.length_a   1.000
_cell.length_b   1.000
_cell.length_c   1.000
_cell.angle_alpha   90.00
_cell.angle_beta   90.00
_cell.angle_gamma   90.00
#
_symmetry.space_group_name_H-M   'P 1'
#
loop_
_entity.id
_entity.type
_entity.pdbx_description
1 polymer ?
#
loop_
_entity_poly.entity_id
_entity_poly.type
_entity_poly.pdbx_seq_one_letter_code
_entity_poly.pdbx_strand_id
1 'polypeptide(L)'
;MADIDDGSSAPAEPLDLVRLCLDEVVYVKLRGDRELKGRLHAYDSHCNLVLGDVVETIYVVEEEEGEEDVIKTVVKKSEMLFVRAKMGKQLPHERRKGESALSEFAEYVEKQQALRYPSHSAAASTSAASRPSTNATSATSVEDHAELADILNSLDIADTSPQVRIKELLLSNDEDELSKLQNLLELRLEEGHGETIFEIGFENNGEAMGLNKDEWDVAFKRLQEAARKLNSDCQLLLTRGVGGEQEAESADGKEKDCTGKILIRQHPASVEEVIETRIAVVGNVDAGKSTMLGVLVKGGLDDGRGKARVNLFRHKHEIESGRTSSVGMEIMGYDTMGKVISSDVPGRKLTWEEIGKRSAKVISFTDLAGHERYLRTTVFGLLSSSPNYCLLMVAANNGLIGMSKEHLGIALALNVPVMVVITKIDICPPQILEQTIQQITRILKSPGARKIPIFIKNREECINTATQFVSQRICPIFQVSNVTGESLDLVRTFLNILPHHGHYDAEAPFEFHVNDTFSVPFVGTVVSGIVKSGVVHAGDTVLIGPDSLGQFTTTTIRSIERKRIPVPATSAGQSASFALKRVRRKDVRKGMVVLPKLEHNSPKVYREFVAEVLILSHATTIKTKYQAMLHVGPVSQTCAIIDIDRSYIRTGDRATVAFRFVQRPEYLAPGDRLLFREGRTKGLGIVKSVGYDPAKPLGGVKPEDEGAEATANTAASTEAATNATVTA
;
A
#
# COMPACT_ATOMS: atom_id res chain seq x y z
N MET A 1 22.81 -42.76 -28.68
CA MET A 1 21.76 -42.82 -29.72
C MET A 1 20.54 -42.19 -29.11
N ALA A 2 20.47 -40.85 -29.13
CA ALA A 2 19.96 -40.04 -30.24
C ALA A 2 18.43 -40.09 -30.22
N ASP A 3 17.82 -39.09 -29.57
CA ASP A 3 16.59 -38.51 -30.07
C ASP A 3 16.88 -37.04 -30.38
N ILE A 4 16.69 -36.76 -31.66
CA ILE A 4 16.78 -35.47 -32.33
C ILE A 4 15.43 -34.81 -32.08
N ASP A 5 15.43 -33.63 -31.46
CA ASP A 5 14.28 -32.73 -31.50
C ASP A 5 14.70 -31.48 -32.25
N ASP A 6 14.22 -31.37 -33.48
CA ASP A 6 14.45 -30.29 -34.42
C ASP A 6 13.06 -29.68 -34.69
N GLY A 7 12.81 -28.46 -34.20
CA GLY A 7 11.47 -27.88 -34.28
C GLY A 7 11.23 -26.59 -33.51
N SER A 8 11.91 -25.51 -33.92
CA SER A 8 11.52 -24.10 -33.72
C SER A 8 10.96 -23.70 -32.34
N SER A 9 11.80 -23.60 -31.33
CA SER A 9 11.46 -22.86 -30.10
C SER A 9 11.67 -21.36 -30.29
N ALA A 10 10.61 -20.58 -30.13
CA ALA A 10 10.76 -19.14 -29.89
C ALA A 10 11.60 -18.93 -28.61
N PRO A 11 12.47 -17.90 -28.54
CA PRO A 11 13.37 -17.71 -27.40
C PRO A 11 12.57 -17.55 -26.11
N ALA A 12 12.70 -18.51 -25.19
CA ALA A 12 11.98 -18.54 -23.92
C ALA A 12 12.78 -17.81 -22.82
N GLU A 13 14.10 -17.72 -22.98
CA GLU A 13 14.99 -16.99 -22.08
C GLU A 13 15.77 -15.88 -22.84
N PRO A 14 16.06 -14.73 -22.20
CA PRO A 14 16.82 -13.66 -22.82
C PRO A 14 18.25 -14.06 -23.26
N LEU A 15 18.80 -15.16 -22.72
CA LEU A 15 20.10 -15.72 -23.13
C LEU A 15 20.02 -16.56 -24.41
N ASP A 16 18.84 -17.04 -24.80
CA ASP A 16 18.65 -17.80 -26.05
C ASP A 16 18.82 -16.89 -27.27
N LEU A 17 18.46 -15.61 -27.16
CA LEU A 17 18.72 -14.59 -28.16
C LEU A 17 20.22 -14.35 -28.37
N VAL A 18 21.01 -14.33 -27.28
CA VAL A 18 22.47 -14.13 -27.36
C VAL A 18 23.15 -15.35 -28.00
N ARG A 19 22.61 -16.55 -27.76
CA ARG A 19 23.07 -17.80 -28.40
C ARG A 19 22.97 -17.77 -29.92
N LEU A 20 21.91 -17.17 -30.44
CA LEU A 20 21.66 -17.05 -31.88
C LEU A 20 22.61 -16.06 -32.56
N CYS A 21 23.25 -15.17 -31.81
CA CYS A 21 24.15 -14.14 -32.32
C CYS A 21 25.65 -14.52 -32.22
N LEU A 22 25.98 -15.79 -31.93
CA LEU A 22 27.37 -16.26 -32.02
C LEU A 22 27.90 -16.10 -33.45
N ASP A 23 29.12 -15.60 -33.58
CA ASP A 23 29.77 -15.21 -34.82
C ASP A 23 29.10 -14.07 -35.61
N GLU A 24 28.09 -13.40 -35.05
CA GLU A 24 27.50 -12.18 -35.62
C GLU A 24 28.10 -10.91 -35.03
N VAL A 25 27.96 -9.79 -35.75
CA VAL A 25 28.33 -8.47 -35.23
C VAL A 25 27.23 -7.98 -34.29
N VAL A 26 27.57 -7.86 -33.01
CA VAL A 26 26.67 -7.40 -31.96
C VAL A 26 26.99 -5.96 -31.57
N TYR A 27 25.94 -5.23 -31.19
CA TYR A 27 26.04 -3.90 -30.62
C TYR A 27 25.79 -3.99 -29.11
N VAL A 28 26.77 -3.57 -28.31
CA VAL A 28 26.73 -3.67 -26.85
C VAL A 28 26.86 -2.26 -26.26
N LYS A 29 25.79 -1.78 -25.62
CA LYS A 29 25.79 -0.50 -24.91
C LYS A 29 26.33 -0.68 -23.50
N LEU A 30 27.40 0.04 -23.18
CA LEU A 30 28.05 0.02 -21.87
C LEU A 30 27.64 1.25 -21.03
N ARG A 31 27.96 1.22 -19.72
CA ARG A 31 27.79 2.38 -18.83
C ARG A 31 28.84 3.46 -19.14
N GLY A 32 28.46 4.73 -18.90
CA GLY A 32 29.33 5.90 -19.11
C GLY A 32 29.41 6.32 -20.58
N ASP A 33 28.28 6.26 -21.30
CA ASP A 33 28.14 6.67 -22.69
C ASP A 33 29.20 6.05 -23.62
N ARG A 34 29.36 4.73 -23.46
CA ARG A 34 30.25 3.89 -24.25
C ARG A 34 29.45 2.86 -25.05
N GLU A 35 29.82 2.68 -26.30
CA GLU A 35 29.20 1.71 -27.20
C GLU A 35 30.28 0.83 -27.82
N LEU A 36 30.05 -0.48 -27.82
CA LEU A 36 30.91 -1.44 -28.50
C LEU A 36 30.16 -2.03 -29.69
N LYS A 37 30.84 -2.12 -30.83
CA LYS A 37 30.41 -2.89 -31.99
C LYS A 37 31.50 -3.90 -32.29
N GLY A 38 31.19 -5.19 -32.26
CA GLY A 38 32.18 -6.24 -32.52
C GLY A 38 31.54 -7.59 -32.75
N ARG A 39 32.31 -8.55 -33.25
CA ARG A 39 31.85 -9.91 -33.54
C ARG A 39 31.83 -10.76 -32.27
N LEU A 40 30.70 -11.37 -31.92
CA LEU A 40 30.55 -12.15 -30.69
C LEU A 40 31.14 -13.56 -30.84
N HIS A 41 32.22 -13.86 -30.14
CA HIS A 41 32.86 -15.19 -30.19
C HIS A 41 32.44 -16.12 -29.06
N ALA A 42 32.19 -15.59 -27.87
CA ALA A 42 31.77 -16.39 -26.73
C ALA A 42 30.97 -15.56 -25.73
N TYR A 43 30.07 -16.22 -25.01
CA TYR A 43 29.37 -15.65 -23.87
C TYR A 43 29.17 -16.69 -22.77
N ASP A 44 28.91 -16.24 -21.55
CA ASP A 44 28.52 -17.11 -20.43
C ASP A 44 27.15 -16.74 -19.86
N SER A 45 26.69 -17.54 -18.89
CA SER A 45 25.42 -17.33 -18.18
C SER A 45 25.37 -16.05 -17.34
N HIS A 46 26.51 -15.38 -17.15
CA HIS A 46 26.62 -14.09 -16.45
C HIS A 46 26.65 -12.90 -17.42
N CYS A 47 26.47 -13.13 -18.73
CA CYS A 47 26.59 -12.14 -19.80
C CYS A 47 28.00 -11.53 -19.91
N ASN A 48 29.04 -12.25 -19.51
CA ASN A 48 30.40 -11.91 -19.94
C ASN A 48 30.53 -12.24 -21.42
N LEU A 49 31.15 -11.36 -22.21
CA LEU A 49 31.24 -11.49 -23.66
C LEU A 49 32.71 -11.44 -24.10
N VAL A 50 33.05 -12.24 -25.09
CA VAL A 50 34.30 -12.14 -25.86
C VAL A 50 33.92 -11.59 -27.23
N LEU A 51 34.39 -10.39 -27.54
CA LEU A 51 34.14 -9.73 -28.82
C LEU A 51 35.44 -9.63 -29.64
N GLY A 52 35.39 -9.97 -30.92
CA GLY A 52 36.46 -9.74 -31.90
C GLY A 52 36.17 -8.51 -32.76
N ASP A 53 37.21 -7.92 -33.35
CA ASP A 53 37.12 -6.76 -34.28
C ASP A 53 36.27 -5.61 -33.71
N VAL A 54 36.58 -5.22 -32.47
CA VAL A 54 35.75 -4.32 -31.68
C VAL A 54 36.07 -2.86 -31.98
N VAL A 55 35.02 -2.11 -32.30
CA VAL A 55 35.03 -0.65 -32.35
C VAL A 55 34.30 -0.13 -31.12
N GLU A 56 35.06 0.52 -30.24
CA GLU A 56 34.56 1.22 -29.07
C GLU A 56 34.37 2.70 -29.38
N THR A 57 33.17 3.22 -29.10
CA THR A 57 32.82 4.64 -29.23
C THR A 57 32.51 5.21 -27.86
N ILE A 58 33.23 6.24 -27.43
CA ILE A 58 33.08 6.92 -26.14
C ILE A 58 32.59 8.33 -26.41
N TYR A 59 31.43 8.70 -25.88
CA TYR A 59 30.90 10.06 -25.95
C TYR A 59 31.33 10.81 -24.69
N VAL A 60 32.13 11.87 -24.86
CA VAL A 60 32.58 12.77 -23.78
C VAL A 60 31.84 14.09 -23.94
N VAL A 61 31.05 14.46 -22.94
CA VAL A 61 30.39 15.77 -22.88
C VAL A 61 31.36 16.72 -22.16
N GLU A 62 31.85 17.74 -22.87
CA GLU A 62 32.59 18.84 -22.25
C GLU A 62 31.60 19.97 -21.99
N GLU A 63 31.40 20.31 -20.71
CA GLU A 63 30.63 21.48 -20.30
C GLU A 63 31.57 22.70 -20.36
N GLU A 64 31.45 23.53 -21.41
CA GLU A 64 32.04 24.88 -21.41
C GLU A 64 30.99 25.87 -20.88
N GLU A 65 31.37 26.69 -19.90
CA GLU A 65 30.47 27.64 -19.24
C GLU A 65 29.96 28.70 -20.24
N GLY A 66 28.77 28.48 -20.81
CA GLY A 66 27.98 29.51 -21.50
C GLY A 66 27.44 29.18 -22.90
N GLU A 67 27.80 28.06 -23.52
CA GLU A 67 27.25 27.62 -24.83
C GLU A 67 26.87 26.12 -24.82
N GLU A 68 26.11 25.68 -25.85
CA GLU A 68 25.52 24.32 -25.95
C GLU A 68 26.55 23.18 -25.78
N ASP A 69 26.16 22.12 -25.06
CA ASP A 69 26.97 20.93 -24.78
C ASP A 69 27.63 20.35 -26.05
N VAL A 70 28.96 20.44 -26.16
CA VAL A 70 29.71 19.85 -27.28
C VAL A 70 30.07 18.40 -26.97
N ILE A 71 29.45 17.45 -27.70
CA ILE A 71 29.74 16.02 -27.57
C ILE A 71 30.98 15.66 -28.40
N LYS A 72 32.11 15.36 -27.75
CA LYS A 72 33.30 14.79 -28.39
C LYS A 72 33.22 13.27 -28.43
N THR A 73 33.39 12.70 -29.62
CA THR A 73 33.37 11.24 -29.83
C THR A 73 34.80 10.70 -29.96
N VAL A 74 35.21 9.81 -29.06
CA VAL A 74 36.50 9.10 -29.11
C VAL A 74 36.27 7.66 -29.55
N VAL A 75 36.86 7.28 -30.70
CA VAL A 75 36.74 5.92 -31.25
C VAL A 75 38.04 5.15 -31.03
N LYS A 76 37.95 3.94 -30.45
CA LYS A 76 39.06 3.01 -30.26
C LYS A 76 38.76 1.69 -30.97
N LYS A 77 39.78 1.11 -31.61
CA LYS A 77 39.69 -0.21 -32.23
C LYS A 77 40.50 -1.22 -31.43
N SER A 78 40.00 -2.44 -31.29
CA SER A 78 40.67 -3.53 -30.59
C SER A 78 40.37 -4.85 -31.29
N GLU A 79 41.40 -5.66 -31.53
CA GLU A 79 41.24 -6.95 -32.23
C GLU A 79 40.39 -7.95 -31.43
N MET A 80 40.55 -7.93 -30.11
CA MET A 80 39.81 -8.79 -29.16
C MET A 80 39.56 -8.02 -27.87
N LEU A 81 38.33 -8.11 -27.35
CA LEU A 81 37.93 -7.43 -26.12
C LEU A 81 37.06 -8.34 -25.25
N PHE A 82 37.50 -8.56 -24.01
CA PHE A 82 36.71 -9.27 -23.00
C PHE A 82 35.87 -8.29 -22.20
N VAL A 83 34.55 -8.36 -22.36
CA VAL A 83 33.57 -7.54 -21.64
C VAL A 83 33.06 -8.33 -20.44
N ARG A 84 33.40 -7.87 -19.24
CA ARG A 84 32.87 -8.45 -18.01
C ARG A 84 31.57 -7.76 -17.60
N ALA A 85 30.47 -8.51 -17.55
CA ALA A 85 29.24 -8.05 -16.95
C ALA A 85 29.39 -7.95 -15.43
N LYS A 86 29.60 -6.72 -14.94
CA LYS A 86 29.29 -6.41 -13.55
C LYS A 86 27.80 -6.18 -13.45
N MET A 87 27.08 -7.09 -12.79
CA MET A 87 25.75 -6.82 -12.24
C MET A 87 25.90 -5.68 -11.22
N GLY A 88 25.86 -4.44 -11.72
CA GLY A 88 26.24 -3.28 -10.94
C GLY A 88 25.28 -3.10 -9.78
N LYS A 89 25.80 -3.18 -8.55
CA LYS A 89 25.20 -2.43 -7.45
C LYS A 89 25.09 -0.97 -7.94
N GLN A 90 23.89 -0.39 -7.89
CA GLN A 90 23.69 1.03 -8.15
C GLN A 90 24.73 1.85 -7.38
N LEU A 91 25.21 2.94 -7.98
CA LEU A 91 26.15 3.82 -7.31
C LEU A 91 25.47 4.37 -6.03
N PRO A 92 26.21 4.53 -4.92
CA PRO A 92 25.62 4.98 -3.66
C PRO A 92 24.86 6.32 -3.77
N HIS A 93 25.26 7.20 -4.69
CA HIS A 93 24.58 8.47 -4.93
C HIS A 93 23.22 8.29 -5.63
N GLU A 94 23.11 7.42 -6.65
CA GLU A 94 21.85 7.13 -7.34
C GLU A 94 20.84 6.47 -6.38
N ARG A 95 21.33 5.61 -5.48
CA ARG A 95 20.51 5.00 -4.42
C ARG A 95 19.94 6.03 -3.46
N ARG A 96 20.79 6.94 -2.98
CA ARG A 96 20.36 8.02 -2.08
C ARG A 96 19.35 8.96 -2.74
N LYS A 97 19.56 9.30 -4.03
CA LYS A 97 18.64 10.14 -4.81
C LYS A 97 17.27 9.46 -4.95
N GLY A 98 17.23 8.20 -5.36
CA GLY A 98 15.98 7.43 -5.49
C GLY A 98 15.25 7.21 -4.15
N GLU A 99 16.01 6.99 -3.07
CA GLU A 99 15.45 6.83 -1.72
C GLU A 99 14.86 8.13 -1.16
N SER A 100 15.50 9.29 -1.35
CA SER A 100 14.90 10.57 -0.93
C SER A 100 13.67 10.93 -1.74
N ALA A 101 13.74 10.74 -3.06
CA ALA A 101 12.63 11.02 -3.97
C ALA A 101 11.38 10.18 -3.63
N LEU A 102 11.57 8.94 -3.14
CA LEU A 102 10.46 8.08 -2.68
C LEU A 102 9.66 8.72 -1.54
N SER A 103 10.33 9.31 -0.56
CA SER A 103 9.66 9.94 0.59
C SER A 103 8.91 11.20 0.18
N GLU A 104 9.51 12.06 -0.64
CA GLU A 104 8.88 13.29 -1.13
C GLU A 104 7.66 12.96 -2.01
N PHE A 105 7.78 11.91 -2.84
CA PHE A 105 6.67 11.44 -3.66
C PHE A 105 5.56 10.82 -2.84
N ALA A 106 5.88 10.07 -1.79
CA ALA A 106 4.90 9.52 -0.85
C ALA A 106 4.05 10.61 -0.19
N GLU A 107 4.66 11.71 0.27
CA GLU A 107 3.96 12.87 0.85
C GLU A 107 3.10 13.59 -0.20
N TYR A 108 3.61 13.73 -1.43
CA TYR A 108 2.83 14.30 -2.54
C TYR A 108 1.59 13.45 -2.88
N VAL A 109 1.75 12.13 -2.96
CA VAL A 109 0.66 11.18 -3.23
C VAL A 109 -0.42 11.23 -2.15
N GLU A 110 -0.04 11.44 -0.89
CA GLU A 110 -0.96 11.61 0.22
C GLU A 110 -1.81 12.88 0.08
N LYS A 111 -1.17 14.03 -0.21
CA LYS A 111 -1.90 15.28 -0.46
C LYS A 111 -2.93 15.14 -1.58
N GLN A 112 -2.56 14.46 -2.66
CA GLN A 112 -3.48 14.20 -3.78
C GLN A 112 -4.62 13.24 -3.42
N GLN A 113 -4.41 12.32 -2.48
CA GLN A 113 -5.49 11.44 -2.00
C GLN A 113 -6.45 12.13 -1.06
N ALA A 114 -5.96 13.01 -0.21
CA ALA A 114 -6.80 13.83 0.66
C ALA A 114 -7.76 14.71 -0.17
N LEU A 115 -7.34 15.18 -1.36
CA LEU A 115 -8.22 15.90 -2.29
C LEU A 115 -9.33 15.01 -2.87
N ARG A 116 -9.06 13.72 -3.09
CA ARG A 116 -10.04 12.78 -3.63
C ARG A 116 -11.04 12.30 -2.59
N TYR A 117 -10.58 12.06 -1.36
CA TYR A 117 -11.41 11.63 -0.23
C TYR A 117 -11.28 12.68 0.88
N PRO A 118 -11.99 13.82 0.77
CA PRO A 118 -11.94 14.86 1.77
C PRO A 118 -12.46 14.31 3.11
N SER A 119 -11.66 14.40 4.17
CA SER A 119 -12.10 14.04 5.51
C SER A 119 -12.90 15.18 6.13
N HIS A 120 -13.92 14.85 6.93
CA HIS A 120 -14.62 15.85 7.75
C HIS A 120 -13.68 16.58 8.74
N SER A 121 -12.56 15.96 9.12
CA SER A 121 -11.49 16.59 9.92
C SER A 121 -10.76 17.73 9.19
N ALA A 122 -10.62 17.65 7.86
CA ALA A 122 -9.98 18.71 7.06
C ALA A 122 -10.96 19.82 6.63
N ALA A 123 -12.27 19.56 6.66
CA ALA A 123 -13.29 20.55 6.31
C ALA A 123 -13.46 21.67 7.35
N ALA A 124 -13.10 21.40 8.62
CA ALA A 124 -13.09 22.41 9.68
C ALA A 124 -12.04 23.52 9.45
N SER A 125 -10.98 23.25 8.67
CA SER A 125 -9.93 24.23 8.36
C SER A 125 -10.07 24.89 6.98
N THR A 126 -11.05 24.49 6.15
CA THR A 126 -11.12 24.93 4.74
C THR A 126 -12.42 25.61 4.32
N SER A 127 -13.41 25.76 5.22
CA SER A 127 -14.70 26.42 4.89
C SER A 127 -14.67 27.96 4.90
N ALA A 128 -13.52 28.61 5.12
CA ALA A 128 -13.41 30.08 5.18
C ALA A 128 -12.94 30.77 3.87
N ALA A 129 -12.68 30.05 2.78
CA ALA A 129 -12.11 30.67 1.57
C ALA A 129 -12.91 30.35 0.30
N SER A 130 -13.99 31.11 0.05
CA SER A 130 -14.54 31.24 -1.31
C SER A 130 -15.20 32.60 -1.57
N ARG A 131 -14.40 33.59 -1.99
CA ARG A 131 -14.84 34.67 -2.89
C ARG A 131 -13.74 35.00 -3.90
N PRO A 132 -14.06 35.22 -5.18
CA PRO A 132 -13.06 35.41 -6.22
C PRO A 132 -12.70 36.90 -6.36
N SER A 133 -11.41 37.22 -6.39
CA SER A 133 -10.93 38.45 -7.04
C SER A 133 -9.56 38.26 -7.65
N THR A 134 -9.40 38.93 -8.78
CA THR A 134 -8.40 38.83 -9.84
C THR A 134 -7.01 39.39 -9.51
N ASN A 135 -6.04 38.91 -10.30
CA ASN A 135 -4.71 39.45 -10.63
C ASN A 135 -3.47 38.83 -9.95
N ALA A 136 -2.49 38.60 -10.82
CA ALA A 136 -1.26 37.84 -10.66
C ALA A 136 -0.14 38.59 -9.91
N THR A 137 0.75 37.88 -9.20
CA THR A 137 2.19 37.70 -9.51
C THR A 137 2.96 37.01 -8.36
N SER A 138 3.90 36.13 -8.75
CA SER A 138 5.15 35.71 -8.09
C SER A 138 5.21 35.26 -6.61
N ALA A 139 5.45 33.95 -6.44
CA ALA A 139 6.48 33.30 -5.62
C ALA A 139 6.98 33.96 -4.31
N THR A 140 6.66 33.34 -3.16
CA THR A 140 7.61 32.90 -2.12
C THR A 140 6.89 32.00 -1.12
N SER A 141 7.54 30.91 -0.72
CA SER A 141 7.08 29.91 0.24
C SER A 141 7.76 30.12 1.60
N VAL A 142 7.03 29.84 2.70
CA VAL A 142 7.49 29.35 4.03
C VAL A 142 7.17 30.22 5.29
N GLU A 143 6.59 31.42 5.22
CA GLU A 143 6.38 32.23 6.45
C GLU A 143 4.94 32.38 7.00
N ASP A 144 3.89 31.94 6.29
CA ASP A 144 2.50 32.32 6.65
C ASP A 144 1.81 31.54 7.79
N HIS A 145 2.47 30.56 8.43
CA HIS A 145 1.82 29.79 9.53
C HIS A 145 2.00 30.39 10.93
N ALA A 146 2.92 31.35 11.11
CA ALA A 146 3.10 32.03 12.40
C ALA A 146 2.15 33.22 12.56
N GLU A 147 1.97 34.02 11.49
CA GLU A 147 1.13 35.23 11.56
C GLU A 147 -0.37 34.91 11.64
N LEU A 148 -0.83 33.81 11.02
CA LEU A 148 -2.23 33.37 11.17
C LEU A 148 -2.56 32.93 12.60
N ALA A 149 -1.60 32.35 13.34
CA ALA A 149 -1.80 31.97 14.74
C ALA A 149 -1.91 33.19 15.65
N ASP A 150 -1.11 34.23 15.40
CA ASP A 150 -1.16 35.48 16.16
C ASP A 150 -2.38 36.36 15.79
N ILE A 151 -2.87 36.28 14.56
CA ILE A 151 -4.11 36.93 14.13
C ILE A 151 -5.34 36.21 14.71
N LEU A 152 -5.32 34.89 14.79
CA LEU A 152 -6.37 34.10 15.47
C LEU A 152 -6.37 34.28 16.99
N ASN A 153 -5.22 34.57 17.60
CA ASN A 153 -5.12 34.90 19.02
C ASN A 153 -5.54 36.35 19.34
N SER A 154 -5.47 37.27 18.38
CA SER A 154 -5.86 38.69 18.56
C SER A 154 -7.31 38.98 18.17
N LEU A 155 -7.92 38.15 17.33
CA LEU A 155 -9.36 38.09 17.11
C LEU A 155 -9.93 37.03 18.06
N ASP A 156 -10.44 37.47 19.21
CA ASP A 156 -11.08 36.74 20.32
C ASP A 156 -12.25 35.80 19.90
N ILE A 157 -12.02 34.92 18.93
CA ILE A 157 -12.96 34.01 18.23
C ILE A 157 -12.51 32.54 18.45
N ALA A 158 -11.58 32.30 19.37
CA ALA A 158 -11.35 30.96 19.91
C ALA A 158 -12.43 30.65 20.97
N ASP A 159 -13.40 29.82 20.59
CA ASP A 159 -14.26 29.01 21.46
C ASP A 159 -14.99 29.71 22.62
N THR A 160 -16.09 30.40 22.30
CA THR A 160 -17.20 30.60 23.26
C THR A 160 -18.02 29.32 23.46
N SER A 161 -17.40 28.30 24.02
CA SER A 161 -18.07 27.24 24.79
C SER A 161 -17.21 26.97 26.02
N PRO A 162 -17.76 26.98 27.25
CA PRO A 162 -16.94 26.72 28.43
C PRO A 162 -16.32 25.33 28.26
N GLN A 163 -15.00 25.25 28.09
CA GLN A 163 -14.26 24.00 28.17
C GLN A 163 -14.39 23.50 29.61
N VAL A 164 -15.47 22.75 29.88
CA VAL A 164 -15.67 22.11 31.18
C VAL A 164 -14.49 21.17 31.37
N ARG A 165 -13.77 21.34 32.48
CA ARG A 165 -12.60 20.50 32.79
C ARG A 165 -13.05 19.06 32.93
N ILE A 166 -12.32 18.13 32.32
CA ILE A 166 -12.67 16.70 32.36
C ILE A 166 -12.63 16.21 33.80
N LYS A 167 -11.72 16.75 34.64
CA LYS A 167 -11.67 16.44 36.06
C LYS A 167 -12.98 16.74 36.78
N GLU A 168 -13.64 17.85 36.46
CA GLU A 168 -14.92 18.23 37.07
C GLU A 168 -16.01 17.24 36.65
N LEU A 169 -16.08 16.92 35.34
CA LEU A 169 -17.03 15.94 34.81
C LEU A 169 -16.86 14.53 35.40
N LEU A 170 -15.63 14.13 35.73
CA LEU A 170 -15.31 12.81 36.27
C LEU A 170 -15.51 12.70 37.80
N LEU A 171 -15.42 13.81 38.55
CA LEU A 171 -15.51 13.80 40.01
C LEU A 171 -16.84 14.30 40.56
N SER A 172 -17.63 15.03 39.78
CA SER A 172 -18.95 15.48 40.21
C SER A 172 -19.91 14.33 40.44
N ASN A 173 -20.97 14.59 41.22
CA ASN A 173 -22.08 13.64 41.43
C ASN A 173 -23.35 14.06 40.69
N ASP A 174 -23.31 15.15 39.91
CA ASP A 174 -24.50 15.72 39.25
C ASP A 174 -24.86 14.95 37.97
N GLU A 175 -26.14 14.70 37.75
CA GLU A 175 -26.62 13.99 36.54
C GLU A 175 -26.41 14.82 35.26
N ASP A 176 -26.51 16.15 35.33
CA ASP A 176 -26.30 17.02 34.16
C ASP A 176 -24.86 16.94 33.63
N GLU A 177 -23.88 16.79 34.53
CA GLU A 177 -22.48 16.60 34.15
C GLU A 177 -22.21 15.19 33.63
N LEU A 178 -22.93 14.18 34.14
CA LEU A 178 -22.87 12.82 33.62
C LEU A 178 -23.41 12.76 32.17
N SER A 179 -24.43 13.55 31.84
CA SER A 179 -24.92 13.71 30.46
C SER A 179 -23.91 14.40 29.56
N LYS A 180 -23.19 15.42 30.06
CA LYS A 180 -22.09 16.05 29.30
C LYS A 180 -20.93 15.07 29.04
N LEU A 181 -20.58 14.25 30.04
CA LEU A 181 -19.57 13.20 29.87
C LEU A 181 -20.02 12.15 28.84
N GLN A 182 -21.30 11.77 28.84
CA GLN A 182 -21.86 10.87 27.82
C GLN A 182 -21.73 11.45 26.42
N ASN A 183 -22.12 12.71 26.21
CA ASN A 183 -22.00 13.36 24.89
C ASN A 183 -20.55 13.43 24.42
N LEU A 184 -19.61 13.69 25.34
CA LEU A 184 -18.17 13.68 25.03
C LEU A 184 -17.69 12.28 24.61
N LEU A 185 -18.15 11.23 25.30
CA LEU A 185 -17.81 9.85 24.97
C LEU A 185 -18.45 9.41 23.66
N GLU A 186 -19.70 9.78 23.41
CA GLU A 186 -20.42 9.49 22.17
C GLU A 186 -19.68 10.09 20.98
N LEU A 187 -19.31 11.37 21.05
CA LEU A 187 -18.51 12.03 20.00
C LEU A 187 -17.18 11.29 19.75
N ARG A 188 -16.45 10.92 20.81
CA ARG A 188 -15.18 10.18 20.66
C ARG A 188 -15.37 8.77 20.10
N LEU A 189 -16.45 8.10 20.47
CA LEU A 189 -16.79 6.78 19.92
C LEU A 189 -17.17 6.88 18.45
N GLU A 190 -17.92 7.90 18.05
CA GLU A 190 -18.25 8.16 16.64
C GLU A 190 -17.00 8.44 15.81
N GLU A 191 -16.11 9.32 16.28
CA GLU A 191 -14.82 9.62 15.64
C GLU A 191 -13.92 8.37 15.54
N GLY A 192 -13.95 7.51 16.55
CA GLY A 192 -13.21 6.26 16.62
C GLY A 192 -13.89 5.06 15.96
N HIS A 193 -15.03 5.26 15.29
CA HIS A 193 -15.85 4.21 14.68
C HIS A 193 -16.23 3.06 15.64
N GLY A 194 -16.68 3.40 16.85
CA GLY A 194 -17.18 2.48 17.87
C GLY A 194 -16.16 2.08 18.94
N GLU A 195 -14.94 2.60 18.90
CA GLU A 195 -13.96 2.42 19.97
C GLU A 195 -13.12 3.69 20.20
N THR A 196 -12.75 3.95 21.46
CA THR A 196 -11.83 5.04 21.80
C THR A 196 -10.94 4.66 22.97
N ILE A 197 -9.74 5.24 23.03
CA ILE A 197 -8.88 5.16 24.22
C ILE A 197 -9.10 6.44 25.01
N PHE A 198 -9.54 6.29 26.26
CA PHE A 198 -9.77 7.38 27.19
C PHE A 198 -8.68 7.35 28.26
N GLU A 199 -7.99 8.47 28.46
CA GLU A 199 -6.96 8.61 29.49
C GLU A 199 -7.56 9.34 30.70
N ILE A 200 -7.53 8.70 31.87
CA ILE A 200 -7.85 9.33 33.16
C ILE A 200 -6.55 9.83 33.79
N GLY A 201 -6.57 11.07 34.29
CA GLY A 201 -5.44 11.70 34.95
C GLY A 201 -4.76 12.80 34.13
N PHE A 202 -5.19 13.01 32.88
CA PHE A 202 -4.77 14.13 32.03
C PHE A 202 -5.99 14.87 31.48
N GLU A 203 -5.92 16.20 31.46
CA GLU A 203 -6.88 17.06 30.76
C GLU A 203 -6.62 17.03 29.24
N ASN A 204 -7.53 17.60 28.44
CA ASN A 204 -7.39 17.64 26.96
C ASN A 204 -6.12 18.37 26.49
N ASN A 205 -5.60 19.29 27.30
CA ASN A 205 -4.35 20.02 27.04
C ASN A 205 -3.09 19.25 27.47
N GLY A 206 -3.23 18.03 28.02
CA GLY A 206 -2.14 17.21 28.52
C GLY A 206 -1.65 17.58 29.93
N GLU A 207 -2.32 18.50 30.63
CA GLU A 207 -2.01 18.82 32.03
C GLU A 207 -2.44 17.68 32.95
N ALA A 208 -1.59 17.35 33.94
CA ALA A 208 -1.90 16.32 34.92
C ALA A 208 -3.00 16.79 35.87
N MET A 209 -4.01 15.93 36.08
CA MET A 209 -5.12 16.18 36.99
C MET A 209 -4.73 16.04 38.48
N GLY A 210 -3.60 15.37 38.77
CA GLY A 210 -3.12 15.12 40.13
C GLY A 210 -4.11 14.31 40.99
N LEU A 211 -4.73 13.27 40.42
CA LEU A 211 -5.73 12.46 41.11
C LEU A 211 -5.08 11.58 42.17
N ASN A 212 -5.69 11.52 43.35
CA ASN A 212 -5.36 10.48 44.32
C ASN A 212 -6.08 9.16 43.98
N LYS A 213 -5.78 8.08 44.71
CA LYS A 213 -6.36 6.75 44.45
C LYS A 213 -7.89 6.70 44.61
N ASP A 214 -8.43 7.36 45.63
CA ASP A 214 -9.88 7.37 45.89
C ASP A 214 -10.62 8.17 44.81
N GLU A 215 -10.07 9.31 44.40
CA GLU A 215 -10.56 10.14 43.29
C GLU A 215 -10.50 9.38 41.96
N TRP A 216 -9.43 8.62 41.72
CA TRP A 216 -9.29 7.78 40.54
C TRP A 216 -10.37 6.68 40.49
N ASP A 217 -10.64 6.01 41.62
CA ASP A 217 -11.68 4.98 41.71
C ASP A 217 -13.08 5.57 41.47
N VAL A 218 -13.34 6.79 41.95
CA VAL A 218 -14.60 7.52 41.67
C VAL A 218 -14.70 7.88 40.19
N ALA A 219 -13.64 8.48 39.63
CA ALA A 219 -13.59 8.86 38.22
C ALA A 219 -13.80 7.66 37.29
N PHE A 220 -13.14 6.52 37.58
CA PHE A 220 -13.27 5.30 36.79
C PHE A 220 -14.68 4.70 36.87
N LYS A 221 -15.31 4.68 38.06
CA LYS A 221 -16.70 4.23 38.21
C LYS A 221 -17.69 5.10 37.43
N ARG A 222 -17.50 6.43 37.47
CA ARG A 222 -18.34 7.38 36.73
C ARG A 222 -18.18 7.22 35.22
N LEU A 223 -16.94 7.01 34.75
CA LEU A 223 -16.66 6.68 33.35
C LEU A 223 -17.34 5.38 32.92
N GLN A 224 -17.29 4.34 33.75
CA GLN A 224 -17.98 3.06 33.49
C GLN A 224 -19.50 3.22 33.43
N GLU A 225 -20.08 4.08 34.27
CA GLU A 225 -21.52 4.38 34.24
C GLU A 225 -21.91 5.10 32.95
N ALA A 226 -21.16 6.13 32.56
CA ALA A 226 -21.37 6.85 31.31
C ALA A 226 -21.25 5.92 30.09
N ALA A 227 -20.22 5.07 30.03
CA ALA A 227 -20.03 4.11 28.96
C ALA A 227 -21.16 3.06 28.89
N ARG A 228 -21.66 2.59 30.04
CA ARG A 228 -22.77 1.62 30.09
C ARG A 228 -24.07 2.19 29.53
N LYS A 229 -24.34 3.49 29.75
CA LYS A 229 -25.48 4.19 29.15
C LYS A 229 -25.39 4.24 27.61
N LEU A 230 -24.17 4.24 27.06
CA LEU A 230 -23.88 4.15 25.62
C LEU A 230 -23.70 2.71 25.10
N ASN A 231 -24.12 1.69 25.87
CA ASN A 231 -23.96 0.27 25.53
C ASN A 231 -22.50 -0.13 25.24
N SER A 232 -21.55 0.46 25.97
CA SER A 232 -20.11 0.28 25.79
C SER A 232 -19.44 -0.26 27.05
N ASP A 233 -18.41 -1.09 26.87
CA ASP A 233 -17.60 -1.60 27.97
C ASP A 233 -16.28 -0.84 28.10
N CYS A 234 -15.77 -0.75 29.33
CA CYS A 234 -14.49 -0.14 29.66
C CYS A 234 -13.48 -1.22 30.09
N GLN A 235 -12.45 -1.43 29.28
CA GLN A 235 -11.30 -2.26 29.63
C GLN A 235 -10.13 -1.39 30.09
N LEU A 236 -9.64 -1.65 31.30
CA LEU A 236 -8.40 -1.02 31.79
C LEU A 236 -7.18 -1.63 31.08
N LEU A 237 -6.40 -0.79 30.39
CA LEU A 237 -5.24 -1.23 29.64
C LEU A 237 -3.93 -1.04 30.40
N LEU A 238 -3.77 0.11 31.06
CA LEU A 238 -2.55 0.50 31.78
C LEU A 238 -2.93 1.43 32.94
N THR A 239 -2.29 1.28 34.09
CA THR A 239 -2.38 2.23 35.22
C THR A 239 -0.99 2.65 35.71
N ARG A 240 -0.90 3.82 36.33
CA ARG A 240 0.26 4.28 37.11
C ARG A 240 -0.23 4.87 38.43
N GLY A 241 0.39 4.48 39.54
CA GLY A 241 0.07 5.00 40.89
C GLY A 241 -1.18 4.40 41.56
N VAL A 242 -1.91 3.52 40.87
CA VAL A 242 -3.17 2.92 41.35
C VAL A 242 -2.95 1.56 42.03
N GLY A 243 -1.91 0.82 41.65
CA GLY A 243 -1.74 -0.59 41.99
C GLY A 243 -2.49 -1.56 41.06
N GLY A 244 -2.13 -2.84 41.08
CA GLY A 244 -2.87 -3.95 40.47
C GLY A 244 -2.14 -4.68 39.34
N GLU A 245 -2.82 -5.61 38.67
CA GLU A 245 -2.22 -6.43 37.59
C GLU A 245 -1.90 -5.64 36.31
N GLN A 246 -2.52 -4.47 36.11
CA GLN A 246 -2.34 -3.61 34.93
C GLN A 246 -1.41 -2.41 35.20
N GLU A 247 -0.71 -2.41 36.34
CA GLU A 247 0.22 -1.35 36.71
C GLU A 247 1.45 -1.36 35.80
N ALA A 248 1.86 -0.17 35.36
CA ALA A 248 3.04 0.02 34.55
C ALA A 248 4.30 -0.48 35.28
N GLU A 249 5.15 -1.24 34.58
CA GLU A 249 6.41 -1.72 35.13
C GLU A 249 7.35 -0.58 35.51
N SER A 250 7.22 0.59 34.88
CA SER A 250 8.01 1.78 35.18
C SER A 250 7.47 2.61 36.35
N ALA A 251 6.33 2.25 36.95
CA ALA A 251 5.74 3.02 38.04
C ALA A 251 6.55 2.81 39.32
N ASP A 252 7.32 3.82 39.71
CA ASP A 252 7.88 3.87 41.06
C ASP A 252 6.74 4.16 42.04
N GLY A 253 6.60 3.35 43.09
CA GLY A 253 5.59 3.53 44.16
C GLY A 253 5.70 4.82 44.99
N LYS A 254 6.43 5.82 44.47
CA LYS A 254 6.55 7.20 44.98
C LYS A 254 5.73 8.21 44.15
N GLU A 255 5.21 7.84 42.99
CA GLU A 255 4.31 8.69 42.21
C GLU A 255 2.98 8.86 42.98
N LYS A 256 2.62 10.11 43.28
CA LYS A 256 1.35 10.43 43.97
C LYS A 256 0.17 10.55 43.03
N ASP A 257 0.44 10.74 41.74
CA ASP A 257 -0.57 11.01 40.73
C ASP A 257 -1.04 9.71 40.09
N CYS A 258 -2.32 9.41 40.24
CA CYS A 258 -2.96 8.24 39.66
C CYS A 258 -3.41 8.52 38.22
N THR A 259 -2.89 7.75 37.27
CA THR A 259 -3.28 7.85 35.85
C THR A 259 -3.63 6.49 35.28
N GLY A 260 -4.44 6.46 34.23
CA GLY A 260 -4.78 5.21 33.56
C GLY A 260 -5.26 5.39 32.13
N LYS A 261 -4.98 4.40 31.28
CA LYS A 261 -5.49 4.29 29.92
C LYS A 261 -6.58 3.23 29.87
N ILE A 262 -7.76 3.61 29.38
CA ILE A 262 -8.94 2.77 29.32
C ILE A 262 -9.36 2.65 27.85
N LEU A 263 -9.54 1.44 27.37
CA LEU A 263 -10.19 1.18 26.10
C LEU A 263 -11.70 1.13 26.34
N ILE A 264 -12.43 1.99 25.65
CA ILE A 264 -13.89 1.98 25.64
C ILE A 264 -14.33 1.46 24.28
N ARG A 265 -15.11 0.38 24.25
CA ARG A 265 -15.59 -0.24 23.02
C ARG A 265 -17.09 -0.48 23.09
N GLN A 266 -17.80 -0.03 22.06
CA GLN A 266 -19.24 -0.20 21.96
C GLN A 266 -19.60 -1.63 21.55
N HIS A 267 -20.71 -2.14 22.09
CA HIS A 267 -21.30 -3.36 21.59
C HIS A 267 -21.96 -3.09 20.23
N PRO A 268 -21.56 -3.79 19.16
CA PRO A 268 -22.20 -3.61 17.86
C PRO A 268 -23.66 -4.07 17.94
N ALA A 269 -24.61 -3.22 17.52
CA ALA A 269 -26.01 -3.60 17.45
C ALA A 269 -26.27 -4.58 16.30
N SER A 270 -25.46 -4.45 15.24
CA SER A 270 -25.53 -5.27 14.03
C SER A 270 -24.14 -5.71 13.56
N VAL A 271 -24.09 -6.76 12.71
CA VAL A 271 -22.82 -7.25 12.14
C VAL A 271 -22.16 -6.22 11.20
N GLU A 272 -22.94 -5.23 10.75
CA GLU A 272 -22.47 -4.15 9.89
C GLU A 272 -21.60 -3.16 10.65
N GLU A 273 -21.89 -2.95 11.94
CA GLU A 273 -21.16 -2.05 12.85
C GLU A 273 -19.88 -2.68 13.41
N VAL A 274 -19.65 -3.98 13.19
CA VAL A 274 -18.42 -4.65 13.64
C VAL A 274 -17.21 -4.02 12.96
N ILE A 275 -16.29 -3.52 13.79
CA ILE A 275 -15.07 -2.84 13.36
C ILE A 275 -14.20 -3.83 12.58
N GLU A 276 -13.82 -3.48 11.35
CA GLU A 276 -12.95 -4.30 10.50
C GLU A 276 -11.60 -3.63 10.30
N THR A 277 -10.53 -4.28 10.77
CA THR A 277 -9.15 -3.86 10.47
C THR A 277 -8.50 -4.88 9.54
N ARG A 278 -8.07 -4.46 8.35
CA ARG A 278 -7.38 -5.30 7.37
C ARG A 278 -5.87 -5.20 7.53
N ILE A 279 -5.22 -6.35 7.67
CA ILE A 279 -3.77 -6.44 7.83
C ILE A 279 -3.20 -7.36 6.76
N ALA A 280 -2.26 -6.84 5.97
CA ALA A 280 -1.52 -7.65 5.00
C ALA A 280 -0.26 -8.24 5.64
N VAL A 281 -0.09 -9.57 5.56
CA VAL A 281 1.09 -10.25 6.09
C VAL A 281 2.09 -10.51 4.97
N VAL A 282 3.26 -9.89 5.06
CA VAL A 282 4.31 -9.95 4.04
C VAL A 282 5.65 -10.38 4.63
N GLY A 283 6.55 -10.89 3.78
CA GLY A 283 7.88 -11.29 4.19
C GLY A 283 8.46 -12.38 3.31
N ASN A 284 9.76 -12.64 3.44
CA ASN A 284 10.47 -13.61 2.62
C ASN A 284 9.98 -15.05 2.83
N VAL A 285 10.44 -15.96 1.97
CA VAL A 285 10.27 -17.41 2.18
C VAL A 285 10.84 -17.79 3.55
N ASP A 286 10.14 -18.69 4.25
CA ASP A 286 10.48 -19.18 5.59
C ASP A 286 10.48 -18.16 6.73
N ALA A 287 9.99 -16.94 6.51
CA ALA A 287 9.80 -15.93 7.55
C ALA A 287 8.68 -16.25 8.57
N GLY A 288 8.00 -17.40 8.44
CA GLY A 288 6.96 -17.83 9.40
C GLY A 288 5.60 -17.14 9.25
N LYS A 289 5.29 -16.52 8.10
CA LYS A 289 4.01 -15.83 7.83
C LYS A 289 2.76 -16.66 8.14
N SER A 290 2.53 -17.72 7.37
CA SER A 290 1.38 -18.60 7.53
C SER A 290 1.42 -19.37 8.86
N THR A 291 2.62 -19.65 9.39
CA THR A 291 2.76 -20.28 10.72
C THR A 291 2.21 -19.35 11.80
N MET A 292 2.65 -18.10 11.82
CA MET A 292 2.23 -17.11 12.80
C MET A 292 0.72 -16.83 12.70
N LEU A 293 0.20 -16.67 11.47
CA LEU A 293 -1.24 -16.53 11.25
C LEU A 293 -2.03 -17.72 11.80
N GLY A 294 -1.52 -18.94 11.60
CA GLY A 294 -2.13 -20.15 12.14
C GLY A 294 -2.17 -20.13 13.68
N VAL A 295 -1.10 -19.67 14.33
CA VAL A 295 -1.00 -19.58 15.79
C VAL A 295 -1.91 -18.48 16.36
N LEU A 296 -1.97 -17.32 15.73
CA LEU A 296 -2.86 -16.23 16.18
C LEU A 296 -4.33 -16.58 16.05
N VAL A 297 -4.74 -17.13 14.90
CA VAL A 297 -6.16 -17.36 14.58
C VAL A 297 -6.69 -18.62 15.26
N LYS A 298 -5.88 -19.69 15.34
CA LYS A 298 -6.34 -21.00 15.84
C LYS A 298 -5.96 -21.29 17.29
N GLY A 299 -5.17 -20.43 17.94
CA GLY A 299 -4.87 -20.49 19.37
C GLY A 299 -3.90 -21.59 19.82
N GLY A 300 -3.38 -22.41 18.91
CA GLY A 300 -2.39 -23.45 19.21
C GLY A 300 -0.99 -23.05 18.75
N LEU A 301 0.03 -23.38 19.56
CA LEU A 301 1.44 -23.18 19.21
C LEU A 301 1.87 -24.10 18.07
N ASP A 302 2.89 -23.68 17.34
CA ASP A 302 3.50 -24.49 16.28
C ASP A 302 4.44 -25.54 16.89
N ASP A 303 4.58 -26.68 16.23
CA ASP A 303 5.47 -27.76 16.65
C ASP A 303 6.91 -27.62 16.10
N GLY A 304 7.22 -26.46 15.52
CA GLY A 304 8.48 -26.20 14.81
C GLY A 304 8.60 -26.89 13.45
N ARG A 305 7.61 -27.73 13.08
CA ARG A 305 7.54 -28.42 11.77
C ARG A 305 6.44 -27.84 10.88
N GLY A 306 5.75 -26.80 11.34
CA GLY A 306 4.73 -26.09 10.58
C GLY A 306 3.33 -26.69 10.67
N LYS A 307 3.00 -27.41 11.75
CA LYS A 307 1.63 -27.87 12.02
C LYS A 307 0.61 -26.73 11.98
N ALA A 308 0.97 -25.53 12.43
CA ALA A 308 0.09 -24.38 12.41
C ALA A 308 -0.27 -23.92 10.98
N ARG A 309 0.71 -23.92 10.04
CA ARG A 309 0.50 -23.45 8.65
C ARG A 309 -0.25 -24.43 7.75
N VAL A 310 -0.17 -25.74 8.00
CA VAL A 310 -0.90 -26.76 7.20
C VAL A 310 -2.40 -26.47 7.19
N ASN A 311 -2.91 -25.95 8.30
CA ASN A 311 -4.30 -25.58 8.47
C ASN A 311 -4.75 -24.37 7.62
N LEU A 312 -3.83 -23.67 6.95
CA LEU A 312 -4.09 -22.50 6.10
C LEU A 312 -3.92 -22.79 4.60
N PHE A 313 -3.24 -23.88 4.24
CA PHE A 313 -3.03 -24.23 2.84
C PHE A 313 -4.34 -24.60 2.16
N ARG A 314 -4.56 -24.05 0.97
CA ARG A 314 -5.80 -24.20 0.20
C ARG A 314 -5.62 -25.16 -0.97
N HIS A 315 -4.41 -25.25 -1.50
CA HIS A 315 -4.11 -26.04 -2.69
C HIS A 315 -3.18 -27.21 -2.39
N LYS A 316 -3.34 -28.29 -3.16
CA LYS A 316 -2.54 -29.51 -2.99
C LYS A 316 -1.04 -29.25 -3.09
N HIS A 317 -0.61 -28.42 -4.05
CA HIS A 317 0.80 -28.06 -4.22
C HIS A 317 1.34 -27.20 -3.09
N GLU A 318 0.50 -26.46 -2.34
CA GLU A 318 0.95 -25.74 -1.14
C GLU A 318 1.27 -26.71 0.01
N ILE A 319 0.48 -27.78 0.13
CA ILE A 319 0.71 -28.87 1.10
C ILE A 319 1.98 -29.64 0.73
N GLU A 320 2.15 -30.00 -0.54
CA GLU A 320 3.32 -30.76 -1.03
C GLU A 320 4.61 -29.94 -0.95
N SER A 321 4.58 -28.65 -1.35
CA SER A 321 5.77 -27.78 -1.34
C SER A 321 6.04 -27.11 0.01
N GLY A 322 5.06 -27.09 0.91
CA GLY A 322 5.11 -26.33 2.16
C GLY A 322 5.14 -24.81 1.98
N ARG A 323 4.76 -24.28 0.82
CA ARG A 323 4.84 -22.86 0.45
C ARG A 323 3.50 -22.30 0.00
N THR A 324 3.15 -21.12 0.52
CA THR A 324 1.96 -20.36 0.09
C THR A 324 2.16 -19.81 -1.31
N SER A 325 1.16 -20.02 -2.16
CA SER A 325 1.14 -19.62 -3.58
C SER A 325 0.00 -18.66 -3.93
N SER A 326 -1.05 -18.68 -3.11
CA SER A 326 -2.29 -17.92 -3.30
C SER A 326 -2.47 -16.85 -2.22
N VAL A 327 -3.33 -15.86 -2.47
CA VAL A 327 -3.74 -14.91 -1.43
C VAL A 327 -4.73 -15.59 -0.50
N GLY A 328 -4.30 -15.82 0.74
CA GLY A 328 -5.13 -16.35 1.82
C GLY A 328 -5.85 -15.23 2.56
N MET A 329 -7.02 -15.52 3.11
CA MET A 329 -7.69 -14.65 4.07
C MET A 329 -8.03 -15.46 5.32
N GLU A 330 -7.76 -14.89 6.49
CA GLU A 330 -8.13 -15.42 7.80
C GLU A 330 -8.62 -14.30 8.71
N ILE A 331 -9.42 -14.62 9.71
CA ILE A 331 -9.98 -13.62 10.63
C ILE A 331 -9.68 -13.97 12.08
N MET A 332 -9.54 -12.93 12.90
CA MET A 332 -9.38 -13.02 14.34
C MET A 332 -10.31 -11.99 14.99
N GLY A 333 -11.11 -12.44 15.95
CA GLY A 333 -12.12 -11.62 16.62
C GLY A 333 -11.71 -11.21 18.03
N TYR A 334 -12.10 -10.00 18.43
CA TYR A 334 -12.02 -9.50 19.80
C TYR A 334 -13.42 -9.15 20.30
N ASP A 335 -13.71 -9.48 21.55
CA ASP A 335 -14.88 -8.95 22.26
C ASP A 335 -14.71 -7.48 22.65
N THR A 336 -15.73 -6.92 23.31
CA THR A 336 -15.73 -5.55 23.85
C THR A 336 -14.65 -5.35 24.91
N MET A 337 -14.33 -6.40 25.68
CA MET A 337 -13.29 -6.44 26.70
C MET A 337 -11.89 -6.77 26.14
N GLY A 338 -11.70 -6.80 24.83
CA GLY A 338 -10.40 -7.00 24.18
C GLY A 338 -9.82 -8.42 24.29
N LYS A 339 -10.61 -9.42 24.69
CA LYS A 339 -10.23 -10.83 24.71
C LYS A 339 -10.48 -11.45 23.34
N VAL A 340 -9.57 -12.34 22.94
CA VAL A 340 -9.66 -13.08 21.68
C VAL A 340 -10.82 -14.06 21.72
N ILE A 341 -11.70 -14.00 20.72
CA ILE A 341 -12.80 -14.96 20.56
C ILE A 341 -12.24 -16.34 20.22
N SER A 342 -12.40 -17.29 21.13
CA SER A 342 -12.01 -18.68 20.96
C SER A 342 -13.17 -19.60 21.38
N SER A 343 -13.07 -20.88 21.02
CA SER A 343 -14.07 -21.87 21.42
C SER A 343 -13.91 -22.22 22.90
N ASP A 344 -15.00 -22.19 23.64
CA ASP A 344 -15.05 -22.65 25.05
C ASP A 344 -14.79 -24.16 25.16
N VAL A 345 -15.08 -24.90 24.09
CA VAL A 345 -14.83 -26.35 24.02
C VAL A 345 -13.42 -26.59 23.47
N PRO A 346 -12.54 -27.28 24.22
CA PRO A 346 -11.20 -27.63 23.76
C PRO A 346 -11.23 -28.40 22.43
N GLY A 347 -10.46 -27.94 21.45
CA GLY A 347 -10.32 -28.61 20.15
C GLY A 347 -11.41 -28.32 19.11
N ARG A 348 -12.55 -27.71 19.50
CA ARG A 348 -13.53 -27.21 18.52
C ARG A 348 -13.01 -25.91 17.90
N LYS A 349 -13.05 -25.83 16.58
CA LYS A 349 -12.73 -24.61 15.82
C LYS A 349 -14.02 -23.83 15.58
N LEU A 350 -13.98 -22.53 15.84
CA LEU A 350 -15.10 -21.64 15.50
C LEU A 350 -15.15 -21.39 13.99
N THR A 351 -16.35 -21.28 13.48
CA THR A 351 -16.60 -20.83 12.11
C THR A 351 -16.43 -19.31 12.01
N TRP A 352 -16.24 -18.79 10.79
CA TRP A 352 -16.14 -17.34 10.59
C TRP A 352 -17.42 -16.60 11.00
N GLU A 353 -18.57 -17.24 10.83
CA GLU A 353 -19.87 -16.69 11.23
C GLU A 353 -19.97 -16.54 12.76
N GLU A 354 -19.53 -17.56 13.51
CA GLU A 354 -19.51 -17.51 14.98
C GLU A 354 -18.54 -16.44 15.49
N ILE A 355 -17.35 -16.33 14.87
CA ILE A 355 -16.37 -15.30 15.22
C ILE A 355 -16.97 -13.92 14.96
N GLY A 356 -17.49 -13.67 13.76
CA GLY A 356 -18.03 -12.35 13.39
C GLY A 356 -19.21 -11.92 14.27
N LYS A 357 -20.11 -12.83 14.65
CA LYS A 357 -21.26 -12.51 15.52
C LYS A 357 -20.89 -12.22 16.98
N ARG A 358 -19.79 -12.79 17.48
CA ARG A 358 -19.34 -12.61 18.87
C ARG A 358 -18.34 -11.48 19.03
N SER A 359 -17.82 -10.94 17.94
CA SER A 359 -16.75 -9.95 17.95
C SER A 359 -17.31 -8.53 17.91
N ALA A 360 -16.75 -7.65 18.73
CA ALA A 360 -16.90 -6.21 18.56
C ALA A 360 -15.91 -5.66 17.51
N LYS A 361 -14.75 -6.32 17.38
CA LYS A 361 -13.71 -5.98 16.41
C LYS A 361 -13.14 -7.22 15.74
N VAL A 362 -12.96 -7.17 14.43
CA VAL A 362 -12.42 -8.26 13.62
C VAL A 362 -11.19 -7.80 12.86
N ILE A 363 -10.07 -8.47 13.11
CA ILE A 363 -8.85 -8.35 12.33
C ILE A 363 -8.91 -9.33 11.17
N SER A 364 -8.85 -8.80 9.95
CA SER A 364 -8.82 -9.58 8.71
C SER A 364 -7.40 -9.64 8.18
N PHE A 365 -6.79 -10.81 8.25
CA PHE A 365 -5.45 -11.05 7.71
C PHE A 365 -5.52 -11.46 6.26
N THR A 366 -4.65 -10.85 5.45
CA THR A 366 -4.37 -11.28 4.09
C THR A 366 -3.00 -11.95 4.06
N ASP A 367 -2.96 -13.28 3.92
CA ASP A 367 -1.71 -14.04 3.80
C ASP A 367 -1.15 -13.92 2.38
N LEU A 368 0.02 -13.32 2.26
CA LEU A 368 0.65 -13.07 0.97
C LEU A 368 1.86 -13.98 0.75
N ALA A 369 2.04 -14.39 -0.51
CA ALA A 369 3.10 -15.31 -0.87
C ALA A 369 4.49 -14.70 -0.64
N GLY A 370 5.43 -15.52 -0.15
CA GLY A 370 6.79 -15.08 0.17
C GLY A 370 7.82 -15.29 -0.94
N HIS A 371 7.50 -16.10 -1.93
CA HIS A 371 8.45 -16.48 -2.98
C HIS A 371 8.35 -15.53 -4.17
N GLU A 372 9.49 -15.18 -4.77
CA GLU A 372 9.58 -14.27 -5.93
C GLU A 372 8.70 -14.68 -7.12
N ARG A 373 8.46 -15.99 -7.34
CA ARG A 373 7.59 -16.51 -8.40
C ARG A 373 6.14 -16.05 -8.24
N TYR A 374 5.71 -15.79 -7.01
CA TYR A 374 4.34 -15.39 -6.67
C TYR A 374 4.24 -13.90 -6.32
N LEU A 375 5.25 -13.11 -6.65
CA LEU A 375 5.29 -11.68 -6.36
C LEU A 375 4.14 -10.91 -7.03
N ARG A 376 3.73 -11.32 -8.23
CA ARG A 376 2.53 -10.77 -8.88
C ARG A 376 1.29 -10.94 -7.99
N THR A 377 1.15 -12.09 -7.35
CA THR A 377 0.07 -12.39 -6.41
C THR A 377 0.16 -11.52 -5.15
N THR A 378 1.37 -11.29 -4.63
CA THR A 378 1.60 -10.42 -3.46
C THR A 378 1.30 -8.95 -3.74
N VAL A 379 1.75 -8.44 -4.89
CA VAL A 379 1.45 -7.08 -5.37
C VAL A 379 -0.05 -6.89 -5.53
N PHE A 380 -0.71 -7.85 -6.20
CA PHE A 380 -2.15 -7.84 -6.34
C PHE A 380 -2.83 -7.83 -4.97
N GLY A 381 -2.41 -8.67 -4.03
CA GLY A 381 -2.96 -8.69 -2.67
C GLY A 381 -2.82 -7.35 -1.94
N LEU A 382 -1.66 -6.70 -1.99
CA LEU A 382 -1.45 -5.39 -1.35
C LEU A 382 -2.31 -4.27 -1.97
N LEU A 383 -2.50 -4.27 -3.29
CA LEU A 383 -3.27 -3.24 -3.98
C LEU A 383 -4.79 -3.47 -3.94
N SER A 384 -5.21 -4.72 -4.12
CA SER A 384 -6.63 -5.10 -4.16
C SER A 384 -7.27 -5.13 -2.76
N SER A 385 -6.56 -5.64 -1.75
CA SER A 385 -7.09 -5.74 -0.38
C SER A 385 -7.07 -4.42 0.39
N SER A 386 -6.43 -3.38 -0.16
CA SER A 386 -6.33 -2.05 0.44
C SER A 386 -6.11 -2.12 1.97
N PRO A 387 -5.04 -2.79 2.43
CA PRO A 387 -4.83 -3.09 3.84
C PRO A 387 -4.63 -1.80 4.63
N ASN A 388 -5.16 -1.75 5.85
CA ASN A 388 -4.97 -0.62 6.76
C ASN A 388 -3.55 -0.66 7.36
N TYR A 389 -3.05 -1.87 7.64
CA TYR A 389 -1.71 -2.09 8.19
C TYR A 389 -0.98 -3.22 7.46
N CYS A 390 0.35 -3.22 7.56
CA CYS A 390 1.19 -4.27 7.00
C CYS A 390 2.07 -4.91 8.08
N LEU A 391 1.98 -6.22 8.23
CA LEU A 391 2.82 -7.01 9.13
C LEU A 391 3.99 -7.60 8.34
N LEU A 392 5.18 -7.02 8.53
CA LEU A 392 6.42 -7.49 7.91
C LEU A 392 7.07 -8.56 8.79
N MET A 393 6.91 -9.81 8.36
CA MET A 393 7.52 -10.97 8.99
C MET A 393 8.98 -11.11 8.56
N VAL A 394 9.87 -11.20 9.55
CA VAL A 394 11.30 -11.40 9.37
C VAL A 394 11.73 -12.60 10.22
N ALA A 395 12.55 -13.49 9.68
CA ALA A 395 13.15 -14.55 10.49
C ALA A 395 14.43 -14.04 11.15
N ALA A 396 14.61 -14.32 12.43
CA ALA A 396 15.78 -13.89 13.21
C ALA A 396 17.12 -14.33 12.60
N ASN A 397 17.14 -15.51 11.96
CA ASN A 397 18.34 -16.12 11.37
C ASN A 397 18.76 -15.50 10.02
N ASN A 398 17.80 -15.06 9.21
CA ASN A 398 18.05 -14.61 7.83
C ASN A 398 18.03 -13.08 7.68
N GLY A 399 17.40 -12.38 8.62
CA GLY A 399 17.22 -10.94 8.56
C GLY A 399 16.39 -10.47 7.36
N LEU A 400 16.57 -9.20 6.99
CA LEU A 400 15.73 -8.52 6.00
C LEU A 400 16.37 -8.65 4.61
N ILE A 401 16.09 -9.77 3.92
CA ILE A 401 16.69 -10.13 2.62
C ILE A 401 15.64 -10.41 1.53
N GLY A 402 16.08 -10.30 0.27
CA GLY A 402 15.30 -10.67 -0.92
C GLY A 402 13.92 -10.01 -0.95
N MET A 403 12.88 -10.86 -0.93
CA MET A 403 11.48 -10.45 -1.00
C MET A 403 11.03 -9.57 0.17
N SER A 404 11.61 -9.70 1.36
CA SER A 404 11.23 -8.82 2.50
C SER A 404 11.54 -7.35 2.22
N LYS A 405 12.68 -7.04 1.57
CA LYS A 405 13.01 -5.66 1.16
C LYS A 405 12.04 -5.15 0.11
N GLU A 406 11.66 -6.04 -0.80
CA GLU A 406 10.75 -5.71 -1.88
C GLU A 406 9.34 -5.42 -1.36
N HIS A 407 8.81 -6.27 -0.49
CA HIS A 407 7.50 -6.06 0.12
C HIS A 407 7.48 -4.80 1.01
N LEU A 408 8.55 -4.56 1.78
CA LEU A 408 8.70 -3.32 2.54
C LEU A 408 8.67 -2.09 1.62
N GLY A 409 9.41 -2.11 0.51
CA GLY A 409 9.41 -1.02 -0.47
C GLY A 409 8.03 -0.77 -1.07
N ILE A 410 7.24 -1.81 -1.34
CA ILE A 410 5.86 -1.67 -1.84
C ILE A 410 4.93 -1.13 -0.75
N ALA A 411 5.04 -1.61 0.50
CA ALA A 411 4.21 -1.10 1.60
C ALA A 411 4.47 0.39 1.88
N LEU A 412 5.75 0.80 1.88
CA LEU A 412 6.15 2.21 2.01
C LEU A 412 5.64 3.05 0.84
N ALA A 413 5.76 2.54 -0.39
CA ALA A 413 5.24 3.19 -1.58
C ALA A 413 3.72 3.40 -1.58
N LEU A 414 2.99 2.47 -0.98
CA LEU A 414 1.55 2.54 -0.80
C LEU A 414 1.15 3.29 0.48
N ASN A 415 2.09 3.95 1.16
CA ASN A 415 1.86 4.64 2.44
C ASN A 415 1.07 3.79 3.45
N VAL A 416 1.32 2.47 3.48
CA VAL A 416 0.71 1.57 4.46
C VAL A 416 1.61 1.53 5.69
N PRO A 417 1.12 1.82 6.90
CA PRO A 417 1.92 1.70 8.12
C PRO A 417 2.40 0.27 8.33
N VAL A 418 3.69 0.12 8.67
CA VAL A 418 4.37 -1.18 8.74
C VAL A 418 4.75 -1.51 10.18
N MET A 419 4.43 -2.72 10.61
CA MET A 419 4.87 -3.32 11.86
C MET A 419 5.82 -4.48 11.55
N VAL A 420 6.94 -4.61 12.26
CA VAL A 420 7.90 -5.69 12.05
C VAL A 420 7.76 -6.75 13.12
N VAL A 421 7.71 -8.01 12.71
CA VAL A 421 7.71 -9.15 13.63
C VAL A 421 8.88 -10.06 13.30
N ILE A 422 9.83 -10.14 14.23
CA ILE A 422 10.99 -11.01 14.17
C ILE A 422 10.58 -12.35 14.77
N THR A 423 10.54 -13.39 13.94
CA THR A 423 10.16 -14.76 14.32
C THR A 423 11.39 -15.65 14.52
N LYS A 424 11.18 -16.84 15.09
CA LYS A 424 12.19 -17.89 15.29
C LYS A 424 13.32 -17.49 16.24
N ILE A 425 13.00 -16.67 17.24
CA ILE A 425 13.95 -16.26 18.28
C ILE A 425 14.39 -17.45 19.16
N ASP A 426 13.58 -18.50 19.20
CA ASP A 426 13.84 -19.76 19.93
C ASP A 426 15.01 -20.58 19.37
N ILE A 427 15.27 -20.48 18.06
CA ILE A 427 16.34 -21.24 17.39
C ILE A 427 17.58 -20.37 17.12
N CYS A 428 17.43 -19.05 17.11
CA CYS A 428 18.48 -18.14 16.68
C CYS A 428 19.50 -17.86 17.80
N PRO A 429 20.81 -18.03 17.56
CA PRO A 429 21.83 -17.57 18.49
C PRO A 429 21.74 -16.05 18.74
N PRO A 430 21.97 -15.57 19.98
CA PRO A 430 21.76 -14.17 20.35
C PRO A 430 22.60 -13.18 19.53
N GLN A 431 23.82 -13.59 19.16
CA GLN A 431 24.73 -12.78 18.32
C GLN A 431 24.16 -12.50 16.92
N ILE A 432 23.50 -13.50 16.31
CA ILE A 432 22.90 -13.36 14.97
C ILE A 432 21.63 -12.53 15.07
N LEU A 433 20.82 -12.75 16.12
CA LEU A 433 19.63 -11.94 16.38
C LEU A 433 19.99 -10.46 16.52
N GLU A 434 21.04 -10.12 17.26
CA GLU A 434 21.51 -8.74 17.41
C GLU A 434 21.94 -8.13 16.07
N GLN A 435 22.69 -8.87 15.25
CA GLN A 435 23.05 -8.44 13.89
C GLN A 435 21.82 -8.17 13.01
N THR A 436 20.81 -9.04 13.09
CA THR A 436 19.53 -8.87 12.38
C THR A 436 18.80 -7.62 12.86
N ILE A 437 18.74 -7.39 14.17
CA ILE A 437 18.14 -6.19 14.77
C ILE A 437 18.83 -4.91 14.29
N GLN A 438 20.16 -4.89 14.29
CA GLN A 438 20.95 -3.76 13.78
C GLN A 438 20.70 -3.53 12.29
N GLN A 439 20.60 -4.61 11.49
CA GLN A 439 20.28 -4.53 10.08
C GLN A 439 18.89 -3.93 9.83
N ILE A 440 17.87 -4.42 10.53
CA ILE A 440 16.48 -3.92 10.42
C ILE A 440 16.44 -2.44 10.80
N THR A 441 17.03 -2.07 11.94
CA THR A 441 17.09 -0.68 12.43
C THR A 441 17.73 0.24 11.40
N ARG A 442 18.83 -0.17 10.78
CA ARG A 442 19.52 0.61 9.74
C ARG A 442 18.66 0.81 8.49
N ILE A 443 17.92 -0.22 8.07
CA ILE A 443 17.04 -0.14 6.89
C ILE A 443 15.83 0.73 7.18
N LEU A 444 15.21 0.62 8.36
CA LEU A 444 14.05 1.42 8.74
C LEU A 444 14.40 2.91 8.87
N LYS A 445 15.59 3.23 9.40
CA LYS A 445 16.09 4.61 9.50
C LYS A 445 16.66 5.16 8.19
N SER A 446 16.76 4.34 7.13
CA SER A 446 17.28 4.79 5.84
C SER A 446 16.39 5.88 5.22
N PRO A 447 16.93 6.75 4.34
CA PRO A 447 16.18 7.87 3.76
C PRO A 447 14.97 7.44 2.93
N GLY A 448 14.92 6.17 2.48
CA GLY A 448 13.78 5.62 1.75
C GLY A 448 12.64 5.12 2.63
N ALA A 449 12.86 4.90 3.93
CA ALA A 449 11.83 4.44 4.86
C ALA A 449 11.47 5.48 5.92
N ARG A 450 12.45 6.27 6.40
CA ARG A 450 12.30 7.33 7.42
C ARG A 450 11.44 6.92 8.62
N LYS A 451 11.57 5.67 9.06
CA LYS A 451 10.84 5.14 10.21
C LYS A 451 11.67 5.19 11.49
N ILE A 452 10.98 5.39 12.60
CA ILE A 452 11.50 5.34 13.98
C ILE A 452 11.18 3.94 14.53
N PRO A 453 12.17 3.03 14.61
CA PRO A 453 11.95 1.70 15.15
C PRO A 453 11.76 1.76 16.66
N ILE A 454 10.66 1.20 17.16
CA ILE A 454 10.37 1.05 18.59
C ILE A 454 10.26 -0.44 18.89
N PHE A 455 11.12 -0.95 19.78
CA PHE A 455 11.08 -2.35 20.20
C PHE A 455 10.07 -2.48 21.32
N ILE A 456 9.14 -3.41 21.18
CA ILE A 456 8.12 -3.67 22.19
C ILE A 456 8.55 -4.89 22.98
N LYS A 457 8.88 -4.68 24.26
CA LYS A 457 9.31 -5.75 25.18
C LYS A 457 8.27 -6.07 26.25
N ASN A 458 7.50 -5.06 26.63
CA ASN A 458 6.57 -5.14 27.73
C ASN A 458 5.23 -4.46 27.38
N ARG A 459 4.27 -4.65 28.28
CA ARG A 459 2.86 -4.26 28.08
C ARG A 459 2.70 -2.75 27.91
N GLU A 460 3.43 -1.98 28.69
CA GLU A 460 3.40 -0.52 28.68
C GLU A 460 3.87 0.07 27.35
N GLU A 461 5.05 -0.33 26.87
CA GLU A 461 5.58 0.07 25.57
C GLU A 461 4.60 -0.29 24.44
N CYS A 462 3.97 -1.46 24.53
CA CYS A 462 2.98 -1.94 23.57
C CYS A 462 1.79 -0.98 23.46
N ILE A 463 1.17 -0.60 24.58
CA ILE A 463 -0.02 0.26 24.61
C ILE A 463 0.31 1.69 24.16
N ASN A 464 1.40 2.26 24.67
CA ASN A 464 1.83 3.61 24.30
C ASN A 464 2.14 3.71 22.81
N THR A 465 2.84 2.70 22.28
CA THR A 465 3.17 2.64 20.85
C THR A 465 1.91 2.44 20.01
N ALA A 466 0.98 1.56 20.41
CA ALA A 466 -0.25 1.30 19.66
C ALA A 466 -1.12 2.56 19.52
N THR A 467 -1.22 3.34 20.60
CA THR A 467 -2.00 4.60 20.63
C THR A 467 -1.40 5.65 19.68
N GLN A 468 -0.07 5.73 19.59
CA GLN A 468 0.64 6.67 18.70
C GLN A 468 0.87 6.15 17.28
N PHE A 469 0.52 4.89 16.99
CA PHE A 469 0.85 4.25 15.72
C PHE A 469 0.08 4.80 14.51
N VAL A 470 -0.90 5.68 14.73
CA VAL A 470 -1.48 6.52 13.67
C VAL A 470 -0.39 7.36 13.00
N SER A 471 0.65 7.76 13.75
CA SER A 471 1.80 8.46 13.20
C SER A 471 2.59 7.53 12.27
N GLN A 472 2.58 7.86 10.98
CA GLN A 472 3.20 7.06 9.93
C GLN A 472 4.72 6.88 10.11
N ARG A 473 5.38 7.64 10.99
CA ARG A 473 6.83 7.55 11.22
C ARG A 473 7.22 6.41 12.14
N ILE A 474 6.35 5.97 13.04
CA ILE A 474 6.69 4.94 14.02
C ILE A 474 6.64 3.55 13.36
N CYS A 475 7.59 2.67 13.69
CA CYS A 475 7.60 1.28 13.26
C CYS A 475 7.80 0.35 14.47
N PRO A 476 6.73 -0.25 15.00
CA PRO A 476 6.80 -1.20 16.09
C PRO A 476 7.53 -2.49 15.67
N ILE A 477 8.38 -3.01 16.55
CA ILE A 477 9.15 -4.23 16.34
C ILE A 477 8.89 -5.21 17.49
N PHE A 478 8.35 -6.38 17.14
CA PHE A 478 8.11 -7.49 18.06
C PHE A 478 9.13 -8.59 17.83
N GLN A 479 9.58 -9.22 18.92
CA GLN A 479 10.38 -10.44 18.88
C GLN A 479 9.50 -11.59 19.39
N VAL A 480 9.20 -12.56 18.54
CA VAL A 480 8.23 -13.62 18.86
C VAL A 480 8.73 -15.01 18.52
N SER A 481 8.19 -15.99 19.24
CA SER A 481 8.34 -17.41 18.92
C SER A 481 6.97 -18.06 18.80
N ASN A 482 6.71 -18.65 17.64
CA ASN A 482 5.48 -19.42 17.39
C ASN A 482 5.49 -20.79 18.09
N VAL A 483 6.67 -21.26 18.54
CA VAL A 483 6.85 -22.56 19.18
C VAL A 483 6.75 -22.45 20.69
N THR A 484 7.46 -21.48 21.29
CA THR A 484 7.45 -21.28 22.75
C THR A 484 6.30 -20.39 23.21
N GLY A 485 5.73 -19.58 22.31
CA GLY A 485 4.66 -18.63 22.62
C GLY A 485 5.16 -17.27 23.11
N GLU A 486 6.48 -17.06 23.16
CA GLU A 486 7.09 -15.82 23.63
C GLU A 486 6.57 -14.59 22.86
N SER A 487 6.15 -13.58 23.61
CA SER A 487 5.63 -12.27 23.13
C SER A 487 4.42 -12.32 22.20
N LEU A 488 3.76 -13.47 22.02
CA LEU A 488 2.54 -13.55 21.20
C LEU A 488 1.40 -12.72 21.79
N ASP A 489 1.31 -12.63 23.11
CA ASP A 489 0.27 -11.86 23.79
C ASP A 489 0.46 -10.35 23.61
N LEU A 490 1.70 -9.88 23.48
CA LEU A 490 1.99 -8.49 23.12
C LEU A 490 1.49 -8.17 21.71
N VAL A 491 1.69 -9.09 20.75
CA VAL A 491 1.15 -8.91 19.39
C VAL A 491 -0.38 -8.91 19.40
N ARG A 492 -1.02 -9.87 20.09
CA ARG A 492 -2.50 -9.92 20.21
C ARG A 492 -3.05 -8.65 20.84
N THR A 493 -2.36 -8.12 21.84
CA THR A 493 -2.72 -6.87 22.50
C THR A 493 -2.61 -5.69 21.56
N PHE A 494 -1.47 -5.58 20.87
CA PHE A 494 -1.25 -4.48 19.96
C PHE A 494 -2.32 -4.45 18.87
N LEU A 495 -2.63 -5.62 18.29
CA LEU A 495 -3.68 -5.79 17.29
C LEU A 495 -5.08 -5.42 17.82
N ASN A 496 -5.37 -5.65 19.10
CA ASN A 496 -6.63 -5.22 19.72
C ASN A 496 -6.75 -3.70 19.79
N ILE A 497 -5.66 -3.01 20.11
CA ILE A 497 -5.62 -1.55 20.37
C ILE A 497 -5.49 -0.75 19.07
N LEU A 498 -5.02 -1.36 17.97
CA LEU A 498 -4.83 -0.70 16.67
C LEU A 498 -6.05 0.12 16.26
N PRO A 499 -5.95 1.45 16.08
CA PRO A 499 -7.11 2.25 15.71
C PRO A 499 -7.64 1.88 14.32
N HIS A 500 -8.89 2.27 14.04
CA HIS A 500 -9.37 2.23 12.67
C HIS A 500 -8.55 3.21 11.81
N HIS A 501 -8.07 2.74 10.66
CA HIS A 501 -7.21 3.54 9.78
C HIS A 501 -7.70 3.48 8.35
N GLY A 502 -8.21 4.59 7.82
CA GLY A 502 -8.64 4.70 6.45
C GLY A 502 -9.63 5.84 6.27
N HIS A 503 -9.57 6.50 5.12
CA HIS A 503 -10.48 7.57 4.77
C HIS A 503 -11.58 6.97 3.89
N TYR A 504 -12.73 6.72 4.49
CA TYR A 504 -13.89 6.16 3.81
C TYR A 504 -15.05 7.12 3.97
N ASP A 505 -15.65 7.47 2.84
CA ASP A 505 -16.79 8.38 2.79
C ASP A 505 -18.04 7.58 2.41
N ALA A 506 -18.96 7.47 3.37
CA ALA A 506 -20.24 6.78 3.20
C ALA A 506 -21.27 7.63 2.44
N GLU A 507 -21.10 8.96 2.41
CA GLU A 507 -22.00 9.88 1.72
C GLU A 507 -21.61 10.08 0.24
N ALA A 508 -20.35 9.78 -0.10
CA ALA A 508 -19.87 9.78 -1.48
C ALA A 508 -20.63 8.76 -2.36
N PRO A 509 -20.63 8.95 -3.70
CA PRO A 509 -21.23 8.00 -4.63
C PRO A 509 -20.66 6.59 -4.46
N PHE A 510 -21.55 5.58 -4.52
CA PHE A 510 -21.16 4.19 -4.33
C PHE A 510 -20.12 3.72 -5.36
N GLU A 511 -19.02 3.16 -4.87
CA GLU A 511 -17.98 2.56 -5.70
C GLU A 511 -17.46 1.28 -5.04
N PHE A 512 -17.59 0.15 -5.74
CA PHE A 512 -17.10 -1.14 -5.25
C PHE A 512 -16.13 -1.79 -6.23
N HIS A 513 -14.99 -2.23 -5.73
CA HIS A 513 -13.90 -2.79 -6.53
C HIS A 513 -13.90 -4.32 -6.45
N VAL A 514 -14.03 -5.00 -7.59
CA VAL A 514 -14.07 -6.47 -7.66
C VAL A 514 -12.65 -7.05 -7.58
N ASN A 515 -12.38 -7.72 -6.46
CA ASN A 515 -11.11 -8.39 -6.16
C ASN A 515 -11.14 -9.88 -6.53
N ASP A 516 -12.28 -10.54 -6.33
CA ASP A 516 -12.43 -11.96 -6.63
C ASP A 516 -13.83 -12.31 -7.12
N THR A 517 -13.93 -13.47 -7.76
CA THR A 517 -15.16 -13.95 -8.39
C THR A 517 -15.36 -15.43 -8.08
N PHE A 518 -16.53 -15.78 -7.59
CA PHE A 518 -16.91 -17.13 -7.19
C PHE A 518 -18.15 -17.60 -7.97
N SER A 519 -18.24 -18.92 -8.19
CA SER A 519 -19.48 -19.57 -8.62
C SER A 519 -19.95 -20.41 -7.45
N VAL A 520 -21.00 -19.96 -6.78
CA VAL A 520 -21.54 -20.65 -5.61
C VAL A 520 -22.77 -21.46 -6.05
N PRO A 521 -22.85 -22.77 -5.75
CA PRO A 521 -24.01 -23.59 -6.08
C PRO A 521 -25.30 -22.94 -5.56
N PHE A 522 -26.36 -22.96 -6.36
CA PHE A 522 -27.71 -22.41 -6.04
C PHE A 522 -27.80 -20.87 -5.85
N VAL A 523 -26.70 -20.20 -5.54
CA VAL A 523 -26.62 -18.74 -5.44
C VAL A 523 -26.34 -18.10 -6.80
N GLY A 524 -25.36 -18.64 -7.53
CA GLY A 524 -24.93 -18.15 -8.84
C GLY A 524 -23.56 -17.47 -8.79
N THR A 525 -23.41 -16.39 -9.56
CA THR A 525 -22.17 -15.61 -9.63
C THR A 525 -22.06 -14.68 -8.42
N VAL A 526 -20.99 -14.81 -7.65
CA VAL A 526 -20.69 -13.96 -6.49
C VAL A 526 -19.40 -13.20 -6.76
N VAL A 527 -19.41 -11.89 -6.53
CA VAL A 527 -18.22 -11.04 -6.60
C VAL A 527 -17.81 -10.63 -5.18
N SER A 528 -16.51 -10.58 -4.91
CA SER A 528 -15.98 -10.15 -3.62
C SER A 528 -15.00 -9.01 -3.81
N GLY A 529 -14.98 -8.08 -2.88
CA GLY A 529 -14.32 -6.81 -3.06
C GLY A 529 -14.39 -5.90 -1.84
N ILE A 530 -13.99 -4.66 -2.05
CA ILE A 530 -14.02 -3.61 -1.03
C ILE A 530 -14.86 -2.46 -1.55
N VAL A 531 -15.74 -1.97 -0.68
CA VAL A 531 -16.48 -0.73 -0.93
C VAL A 531 -15.52 0.43 -0.70
N LYS A 532 -15.24 1.21 -1.75
CA LYS A 532 -14.34 2.37 -1.68
C LYS A 532 -15.06 3.61 -1.15
N SER A 533 -16.30 3.81 -1.58
CA SER A 533 -17.16 4.93 -1.18
C SER A 533 -18.63 4.52 -1.26
N GLY A 534 -19.47 5.27 -0.54
CA GLY A 534 -20.92 5.11 -0.53
C GLY A 534 -21.43 3.88 0.21
N VAL A 535 -22.75 3.72 0.19
CA VAL A 535 -23.48 2.62 0.80
C VAL A 535 -24.28 1.89 -0.28
N VAL A 536 -24.46 0.57 -0.12
CA VAL A 536 -25.32 -0.24 -0.99
C VAL A 536 -26.15 -1.24 -0.19
N HIS A 537 -27.37 -1.48 -0.64
CA HIS A 537 -28.31 -2.41 -0.02
C HIS A 537 -28.58 -3.63 -0.90
N ALA A 538 -28.93 -4.74 -0.24
CA ALA A 538 -29.43 -5.91 -0.94
C ALA A 538 -30.76 -5.56 -1.64
N GLY A 539 -30.85 -5.88 -2.93
CA GLY A 539 -31.98 -5.53 -3.79
C GLY A 539 -31.67 -4.39 -4.77
N ASP A 540 -30.62 -3.60 -4.52
CA ASP A 540 -30.30 -2.46 -5.36
C ASP A 540 -29.91 -2.86 -6.78
N THR A 541 -30.31 -2.00 -7.72
CA THR A 541 -29.93 -2.13 -9.13
C THR A 541 -28.62 -1.41 -9.39
N VAL A 542 -27.62 -2.14 -9.85
CA VAL A 542 -26.24 -1.67 -10.03
C VAL A 542 -25.72 -1.98 -11.43
N LEU A 543 -24.65 -1.31 -11.81
CA LEU A 543 -23.90 -1.55 -13.03
C LEU A 543 -22.60 -2.27 -12.68
N ILE A 544 -22.29 -3.36 -13.38
CA ILE A 544 -21.00 -4.06 -13.28
C ILE A 544 -20.23 -3.94 -14.60
N GLY A 545 -18.96 -3.59 -14.53
CA GLY A 545 -18.09 -3.43 -15.70
C GLY A 545 -16.77 -2.75 -15.31
N PRO A 546 -15.89 -2.40 -16.26
CA PRO A 546 -16.04 -2.63 -17.69
C PRO A 546 -15.71 -4.06 -18.12
N ASP A 547 -16.50 -4.57 -19.07
CA ASP A 547 -16.14 -5.76 -19.84
C ASP A 547 -14.93 -5.49 -20.76
N SER A 548 -14.53 -6.48 -21.57
CA SER A 548 -13.40 -6.33 -22.48
C SER A 548 -13.60 -5.25 -23.55
N LEU A 549 -14.84 -4.83 -23.81
CA LEU A 549 -15.22 -3.79 -24.76
C LEU A 549 -15.44 -2.42 -24.08
N GLY A 550 -15.38 -2.35 -22.76
CA GLY A 550 -15.64 -1.12 -22.01
C GLY A 550 -17.11 -0.90 -21.63
N GLN A 551 -17.97 -1.89 -21.81
CA GLN A 551 -19.40 -1.79 -21.52
C GLN A 551 -19.72 -2.19 -20.08
N PHE A 552 -20.82 -1.64 -19.57
CA PHE A 552 -21.39 -1.98 -18.26
C PHE A 552 -22.68 -2.76 -18.44
N THR A 553 -22.82 -3.82 -17.64
CA THR A 553 -24.04 -4.64 -17.59
C THR A 553 -24.86 -4.25 -16.37
N THR A 554 -26.15 -3.99 -16.57
CA THR A 554 -27.07 -3.79 -15.45
C THR A 554 -27.40 -5.11 -14.77
N THR A 555 -27.29 -5.13 -13.44
CA THR A 555 -27.61 -6.28 -12.59
C THR A 555 -28.27 -5.79 -11.30
N THR A 556 -28.74 -6.73 -10.48
CA THR A 556 -29.30 -6.44 -9.16
C THR A 556 -28.55 -7.27 -8.13
N ILE A 557 -28.26 -6.68 -6.97
CA ILE A 557 -27.64 -7.38 -5.85
C ILE A 557 -28.71 -8.25 -5.20
N ARG A 558 -28.56 -9.58 -5.28
CA ARG A 558 -29.50 -10.54 -4.69
C ARG A 558 -29.32 -10.62 -3.17
N SER A 559 -28.09 -10.68 -2.72
CA SER A 559 -27.71 -10.74 -1.31
C SER A 559 -26.30 -10.21 -1.11
N ILE A 560 -26.04 -9.70 0.08
CA ILE A 560 -24.74 -9.20 0.52
C ILE A 560 -24.28 -10.07 1.69
N GLU A 561 -23.01 -10.45 1.68
CA GLU A 561 -22.38 -11.17 2.78
C GLU A 561 -21.07 -10.51 3.21
N ARG A 562 -20.94 -10.25 4.51
CA ARG A 562 -19.69 -9.82 5.15
C ARG A 562 -19.11 -10.97 5.94
N LYS A 563 -17.92 -11.43 5.55
CA LYS A 563 -17.21 -12.56 6.19
C LYS A 563 -18.09 -13.82 6.37
N ARG A 564 -18.90 -14.13 5.35
CA ARG A 564 -19.87 -15.25 5.31
C ARG A 564 -21.11 -15.06 6.18
N ILE A 565 -21.34 -13.87 6.73
CA ILE A 565 -22.56 -13.53 7.44
C ILE A 565 -23.43 -12.67 6.50
N PRO A 566 -24.70 -13.06 6.26
CA PRO A 566 -25.60 -12.24 5.44
C PRO A 566 -25.91 -10.92 6.14
N VAL A 567 -25.83 -9.82 5.40
CA VAL A 567 -26.13 -8.47 5.89
C VAL A 567 -27.05 -7.75 4.90
N PRO A 568 -27.98 -6.89 5.37
CA PRO A 568 -28.83 -6.11 4.48
C PRO A 568 -28.08 -5.01 3.71
N ALA A 569 -27.04 -4.40 4.30
CA ALA A 569 -26.29 -3.32 3.68
C ALA A 569 -24.78 -3.45 3.88
N THR A 570 -24.01 -2.66 3.14
CA THR A 570 -22.58 -2.46 3.40
C THR A 570 -22.17 -1.04 3.08
N SER A 571 -21.24 -0.51 3.88
CA SER A 571 -20.75 0.86 3.79
C SER A 571 -19.29 0.92 3.32
N ALA A 572 -18.84 2.12 2.98
CA ALA A 572 -17.47 2.42 2.58
C ALA A 572 -16.44 1.87 3.58
N GLY A 573 -15.36 1.32 3.05
CA GLY A 573 -14.29 0.72 3.84
C GLY A 573 -14.52 -0.72 4.25
N GLN A 574 -15.68 -1.31 4.01
CA GLN A 574 -15.97 -2.69 4.37
C GLN A 574 -15.62 -3.69 3.25
N SER A 575 -15.18 -4.89 3.64
CA SER A 575 -15.05 -6.02 2.71
C SER A 575 -16.37 -6.78 2.61
N ALA A 576 -16.93 -6.90 1.41
CA ALA A 576 -18.21 -7.57 1.18
C ALA A 576 -18.18 -8.49 -0.05
N SER A 577 -19.13 -9.43 -0.08
CA SER A 577 -19.40 -10.28 -1.24
C SER A 577 -20.84 -10.10 -1.70
N PHE A 578 -21.03 -9.87 -3.00
CA PHE A 578 -22.34 -9.64 -3.60
C PHE A 578 -22.72 -10.79 -4.51
N ALA A 579 -23.89 -11.39 -4.26
CA ALA A 579 -24.49 -12.33 -5.20
C ALA A 579 -25.23 -11.54 -6.29
N LEU A 580 -24.81 -11.70 -7.55
CA LEU A 580 -25.38 -10.95 -8.67
C LEU A 580 -26.46 -11.75 -9.39
N LYS A 581 -27.56 -11.09 -9.72
CA LYS A 581 -28.68 -11.70 -10.46
C LYS A 581 -28.41 -11.64 -11.97
N ARG A 582 -28.73 -12.74 -12.68
CA ARG A 582 -28.68 -12.83 -14.16
C ARG A 582 -27.31 -12.54 -14.80
N VAL A 583 -26.22 -12.60 -14.04
CA VAL A 583 -24.85 -12.44 -14.55
C VAL A 583 -24.15 -13.80 -14.51
N ARG A 584 -23.52 -14.19 -15.61
CA ARG A 584 -22.75 -15.45 -15.66
C ARG A 584 -21.32 -15.19 -15.20
N ARG A 585 -20.71 -16.16 -14.54
CA ARG A 585 -19.33 -16.03 -14.04
C ARG A 585 -18.32 -15.62 -15.11
N LYS A 586 -18.47 -16.11 -16.35
CA LYS A 586 -17.58 -15.80 -17.47
C LYS A 586 -17.62 -14.33 -17.90
N ASP A 587 -18.71 -13.63 -17.60
CA ASP A 587 -18.90 -12.22 -17.96
C ASP A 587 -18.31 -11.28 -16.89
N VAL A 588 -17.75 -11.83 -15.81
CA VAL A 588 -17.19 -11.07 -14.68
C VAL A 588 -15.73 -11.43 -14.46
N ARG A 589 -14.91 -10.43 -14.16
CA ARG A 589 -13.48 -10.58 -13.88
C ARG A 589 -13.02 -9.67 -12.75
N LYS A 590 -11.82 -9.97 -12.25
CA LYS A 590 -11.07 -9.08 -11.35
C LYS A 590 -10.72 -7.77 -12.07
N GLY A 591 -10.75 -6.66 -11.33
CA GLY A 591 -10.51 -5.33 -11.88
C GLY A 591 -11.77 -4.62 -12.38
N MET A 592 -12.92 -5.30 -12.47
CA MET A 592 -14.20 -4.64 -12.68
C MET A 592 -14.61 -3.86 -11.43
N VAL A 593 -15.48 -2.88 -11.63
CA VAL A 593 -16.14 -2.10 -10.59
C VAL A 593 -17.65 -2.33 -10.64
N VAL A 594 -18.28 -2.17 -9.49
CA VAL A 594 -19.74 -2.10 -9.35
C VAL A 594 -20.09 -0.69 -8.93
N LEU A 595 -20.98 -0.07 -9.70
CA LEU A 595 -21.36 1.34 -9.58
C LEU A 595 -22.89 1.45 -9.49
N PRO A 596 -23.42 2.54 -8.90
CA PRO A 596 -24.86 2.79 -8.90
C PRO A 596 -25.34 3.02 -10.34
N LYS A 597 -26.58 2.60 -10.61
CA LYS A 597 -27.20 2.89 -11.90
C LYS A 597 -27.68 4.34 -11.90
N LEU A 598 -26.93 5.23 -12.57
CA LEU A 598 -27.33 6.61 -12.81
C LEU A 598 -28.13 6.69 -14.12
N GLU A 599 -29.31 7.32 -14.11
CA GLU A 599 -30.20 7.38 -15.28
C GLU A 599 -29.63 8.22 -16.45
N HIS A 600 -28.78 9.20 -16.16
CA HIS A 600 -28.32 10.19 -17.14
C HIS A 600 -26.81 10.18 -17.41
N ASN A 601 -26.03 9.30 -16.78
CA ASN A 601 -24.58 9.29 -16.96
C ASN A 601 -24.02 7.87 -16.88
N SER A 602 -23.64 7.30 -18.03
CA SER A 602 -22.91 6.04 -18.07
C SER A 602 -21.47 6.24 -17.58
N PRO A 603 -20.93 5.33 -16.75
CA PRO A 603 -19.55 5.44 -16.29
C PRO A 603 -18.58 5.48 -17.47
N LYS A 604 -17.65 6.44 -17.44
CA LYS A 604 -16.64 6.59 -18.49
C LYS A 604 -15.48 5.64 -18.25
N VAL A 605 -14.98 5.04 -19.32
CA VAL A 605 -13.86 4.11 -19.31
C VAL A 605 -12.76 4.65 -20.20
N TYR A 606 -11.52 4.42 -19.81
CA TYR A 606 -10.37 5.02 -20.48
C TYR A 606 -9.36 3.95 -20.84
N ARG A 607 -8.89 3.97 -22.09
CA ARG A 607 -7.67 3.24 -22.49
C ARG A 607 -6.43 4.04 -22.17
N GLU A 608 -6.53 5.37 -22.20
CA GLU A 608 -5.42 6.28 -22.07
C GLU A 608 -5.61 7.16 -20.85
N PHE A 609 -4.53 7.44 -20.14
CA PHE A 609 -4.54 8.31 -18.98
C PHE A 609 -3.14 8.88 -18.77
N VAL A 610 -3.08 10.01 -18.07
CA VAL A 610 -1.83 10.67 -17.71
C VAL A 610 -1.58 10.45 -16.23
N ALA A 611 -0.38 9.99 -15.90
CA ALA A 611 0.04 9.78 -14.54
C ALA A 611 1.41 10.37 -14.30
N GLU A 612 1.61 10.80 -13.06
CA GLU A 612 2.91 11.23 -12.60
C GLU A 612 3.60 10.06 -11.92
N VAL A 613 4.81 9.74 -12.36
CA VAL A 613 5.52 8.54 -11.94
C VAL A 613 6.90 8.86 -11.39
N LEU A 614 7.31 8.10 -10.37
CA LEU A 614 8.65 8.06 -9.82
C LEU A 614 9.26 6.69 -10.10
N ILE A 615 10.40 6.65 -10.79
CA ILE A 615 11.11 5.40 -11.06
C ILE A 615 12.09 5.10 -9.93
N LEU A 616 11.84 4.06 -9.15
CA LEU A 616 12.68 3.70 -8.00
C LEU A 616 13.91 2.88 -8.38
N SER A 617 13.76 2.01 -9.37
CA SER A 617 14.83 1.13 -9.82
C SER A 617 14.49 0.66 -11.23
N HIS A 618 15.36 0.94 -12.18
CA HIS A 618 15.33 0.42 -13.53
C HIS A 618 16.77 0.24 -14.03
N ALA A 619 17.01 -0.80 -14.84
CA ALA A 619 18.36 -1.13 -15.30
C ALA A 619 18.83 -0.23 -16.46
N THR A 620 17.89 0.24 -17.29
CA THR A 620 18.17 0.97 -18.54
C THR A 620 17.44 2.32 -18.57
N THR A 621 17.32 2.94 -19.74
CA THR A 621 16.51 4.16 -19.94
C THR A 621 15.11 3.77 -20.41
N ILE A 622 14.08 4.42 -19.84
CA ILE A 622 12.69 4.24 -20.28
C ILE A 622 12.41 5.32 -21.34
N LYS A 623 11.90 4.89 -22.50
CA LYS A 623 11.49 5.75 -23.60
C LYS A 623 10.03 5.47 -23.97
N THR A 624 9.47 6.30 -24.84
CA THR A 624 8.18 6.02 -25.50
C THR A 624 8.17 4.63 -26.12
N LYS A 625 6.99 4.02 -26.21
CA LYS A 625 6.73 2.62 -26.65
C LYS A 625 7.19 1.53 -25.67
N TYR A 626 7.85 1.89 -24.56
CA TYR A 626 8.15 0.92 -23.51
C TYR A 626 6.85 0.34 -22.92
N GLN A 627 6.83 -0.97 -22.68
CA GLN A 627 5.68 -1.69 -22.16
C GLN A 627 6.00 -2.33 -20.83
N ALA A 628 5.08 -2.22 -19.88
CA ALA A 628 5.21 -2.90 -18.59
C ALA A 628 3.86 -3.29 -18.01
N MET A 629 3.91 -4.14 -16.98
CA MET A 629 2.73 -4.47 -16.20
C MET A 629 2.40 -3.31 -15.28
N LEU A 630 1.20 -2.76 -15.45
CA LEU A 630 0.65 -1.76 -14.57
C LEU A 630 -0.34 -2.40 -13.62
N HIS A 631 -0.28 -2.00 -12.35
CA HIS A 631 -1.24 -2.35 -11.33
C HIS A 631 -1.90 -1.08 -10.79
N VAL A 632 -3.24 -1.02 -10.83
CA VAL A 632 -4.04 0.09 -10.28
C VAL A 632 -5.21 -0.52 -9.51
N GLY A 633 -5.14 -0.48 -8.18
CA GLY A 633 -6.09 -1.22 -7.33
C GLY A 633 -6.19 -2.70 -7.75
N PRO A 634 -7.39 -3.23 -8.07
CA PRO A 634 -7.56 -4.60 -8.54
C PRO A 634 -7.21 -4.82 -10.02
N VAL A 635 -6.96 -3.77 -10.80
CA VAL A 635 -6.61 -3.87 -12.23
C VAL A 635 -5.13 -4.25 -12.37
N SER A 636 -4.85 -5.26 -13.20
CA SER A 636 -3.49 -5.68 -13.55
C SER A 636 -3.42 -5.98 -15.05
N GLN A 637 -2.75 -5.11 -15.80
CA GLN A 637 -2.68 -5.21 -17.26
C GLN A 637 -1.41 -4.55 -17.82
N THR A 638 -0.95 -5.04 -18.97
CA THR A 638 0.13 -4.41 -19.73
C THR A 638 -0.29 -3.03 -20.25
N CYS A 639 0.56 -2.04 -20.00
CA CYS A 639 0.42 -0.68 -20.50
C CYS A 639 1.65 -0.30 -21.32
N ALA A 640 1.42 0.43 -22.42
CA ALA A 640 2.47 1.06 -23.21
C ALA A 640 2.58 2.53 -22.81
N ILE A 641 3.81 3.04 -22.75
CA ILE A 641 4.08 4.47 -22.61
C ILE A 641 3.92 5.12 -23.99
N ILE A 642 2.95 6.01 -24.14
CA ILE A 642 2.68 6.69 -25.42
C ILE A 642 3.39 8.03 -25.52
N ASP A 643 3.52 8.74 -24.40
CA ASP A 643 4.19 10.04 -24.35
C ASP A 643 4.83 10.27 -22.98
N ILE A 644 5.89 11.08 -22.96
CA ILE A 644 6.68 11.40 -21.78
C ILE A 644 6.99 12.90 -21.82
N ASP A 645 6.95 13.56 -20.66
CA ASP A 645 7.35 14.96 -20.51
C ASP A 645 8.83 15.28 -20.83
N ARG A 646 9.64 14.27 -21.17
CA ARG A 646 11.08 14.35 -21.41
C ARG A 646 11.53 13.24 -22.37
N SER A 647 12.75 13.36 -22.89
CA SER A 647 13.32 12.43 -23.88
C SER A 647 13.55 11.00 -23.35
N TYR A 648 13.95 10.84 -22.09
CA TYR A 648 14.08 9.54 -21.43
C TYR A 648 13.97 9.67 -19.91
N ILE A 649 13.54 8.59 -19.25
CA ILE A 649 13.44 8.51 -17.79
C ILE A 649 14.50 7.53 -17.27
N ARG A 650 15.22 7.92 -16.21
CA ARG A 650 16.18 7.08 -15.49
C ARG A 650 15.71 6.83 -14.06
N THR A 651 16.47 6.00 -13.34
CA THR A 651 16.19 5.73 -11.92
C THR A 651 16.34 7.00 -11.08
N GLY A 652 15.35 7.26 -10.23
CA GLY A 652 15.25 8.42 -9.36
C GLY A 652 14.49 9.59 -9.98
N ASP A 653 14.13 9.50 -11.26
CA ASP A 653 13.44 10.59 -11.95
C ASP A 653 11.93 10.54 -11.66
N ARG A 654 11.37 11.72 -11.43
CA ARG A 654 9.93 11.99 -11.40
C ARG A 654 9.53 12.59 -12.74
N ALA A 655 8.57 11.98 -13.42
CA ALA A 655 8.14 12.37 -14.77
C ALA A 655 6.62 12.23 -14.93
N THR A 656 6.02 13.08 -15.77
CA THR A 656 4.65 12.92 -16.24
C THR A 656 4.64 12.03 -17.48
N VAL A 657 3.86 10.97 -17.43
CA VAL A 657 3.83 9.92 -18.44
C VAL A 657 2.39 9.63 -18.85
N ALA A 658 2.15 9.61 -20.15
CA ALA A 658 0.90 9.14 -20.72
C ALA A 658 1.00 7.63 -20.97
N PHE A 659 0.04 6.89 -20.43
CA PHE A 659 -0.06 5.44 -20.57
C PHE A 659 -1.26 5.07 -21.43
N ARG A 660 -1.12 3.97 -22.19
CA ARG A 660 -2.20 3.32 -22.91
C ARG A 660 -2.29 1.84 -22.52
N PHE A 661 -3.46 1.43 -22.05
CA PHE A 661 -3.81 0.03 -21.84
C PHE A 661 -3.84 -0.72 -23.17
N VAL A 662 -3.09 -1.84 -23.25
CA VAL A 662 -2.94 -2.59 -24.52
C VAL A 662 -4.18 -3.43 -24.84
N GLN A 663 -4.76 -4.11 -23.85
CA GLN A 663 -5.78 -5.14 -24.08
C GLN A 663 -7.22 -4.58 -24.08
N ARG A 664 -7.58 -3.84 -23.05
CA ARG A 664 -8.95 -3.35 -22.80
C ARG A 664 -8.95 -2.02 -22.06
N PRO A 665 -10.00 -1.19 -22.22
CA PRO A 665 -10.21 -0.01 -21.38
C PRO A 665 -10.55 -0.44 -19.96
N GLU A 666 -10.15 0.37 -18.98
CA GLU A 666 -10.43 0.13 -17.57
C GLU A 666 -11.08 1.38 -16.96
N TYR A 667 -11.80 1.18 -15.85
CA TYR A 667 -12.32 2.29 -15.07
C TYR A 667 -11.20 2.81 -14.16
N LEU A 668 -10.90 4.10 -14.28
CA LEU A 668 -9.87 4.80 -13.53
C LEU A 668 -10.42 6.15 -13.08
N ALA A 669 -9.92 6.64 -11.95
CA ALA A 669 -10.20 7.99 -11.49
C ALA A 669 -8.90 8.73 -11.09
N PRO A 670 -8.86 10.06 -11.25
CA PRO A 670 -7.74 10.87 -10.79
C PRO A 670 -7.45 10.63 -9.31
N GLY A 671 -6.17 10.58 -8.93
CA GLY A 671 -5.72 10.24 -7.58
C GLY A 671 -5.51 8.73 -7.34
N ASP A 672 -5.85 7.86 -8.29
CA ASP A 672 -5.56 6.42 -8.17
C ASP A 672 -4.05 6.17 -8.12
N ARG A 673 -3.62 5.37 -7.15
CA ARG A 673 -2.23 4.92 -7.04
C ARG A 673 -1.96 3.85 -8.08
N LEU A 674 -0.86 4.01 -8.81
CA LEU A 674 -0.36 2.99 -9.73
C LEU A 674 0.99 2.45 -9.29
N LEU A 675 1.19 1.16 -9.57
CA LEU A 675 2.48 0.50 -9.48
C LEU A 675 2.84 -0.05 -10.85
N PHE A 676 3.92 0.46 -11.39
CA PHE A 676 4.49 0.06 -12.66
C PHE A 676 5.62 -0.95 -12.41
N ARG A 677 5.57 -2.08 -13.12
CA ARG A 677 6.50 -3.18 -12.89
C ARG A 677 6.87 -3.94 -14.15
N GLU A 678 8.17 -4.18 -14.32
CA GLU A 678 8.74 -5.13 -15.28
C GLU A 678 9.88 -5.88 -14.60
N GLY A 679 9.72 -7.17 -14.30
CA GLY A 679 10.75 -7.94 -13.58
C GLY A 679 11.08 -7.32 -12.21
N ARG A 680 12.29 -6.77 -12.05
CA ARG A 680 12.76 -6.05 -10.84
C ARG A 680 12.55 -4.53 -10.90
N THR A 681 12.12 -4.02 -12.05
CA THR A 681 11.85 -2.60 -12.27
C THR A 681 10.65 -2.15 -11.46
N LYS A 682 10.77 -1.00 -10.82
CA LYS A 682 9.72 -0.42 -9.98
C LYS A 682 9.52 1.04 -10.33
N GLY A 683 8.31 1.36 -10.76
CA GLY A 683 7.82 2.73 -10.85
C GLY A 683 6.59 2.86 -9.95
N LEU A 684 6.50 3.94 -9.21
CA LEU A 684 5.30 4.34 -8.51
C LEU A 684 4.65 5.48 -9.26
N GLY A 685 3.35 5.64 -9.13
CA GLY A 685 2.72 6.82 -9.67
C GLY A 685 1.35 7.10 -9.10
N ILE A 686 0.82 8.22 -9.55
CA ILE A 686 -0.54 8.65 -9.28
C ILE A 686 -1.18 9.14 -10.58
N VAL A 687 -2.42 8.70 -10.82
CA VAL A 687 -3.20 9.16 -11.98
C VAL A 687 -3.52 10.64 -11.79
N LYS A 688 -3.06 11.48 -12.71
CA LYS A 688 -3.29 12.93 -12.67
C LYS A 688 -4.56 13.30 -13.42
N SER A 689 -4.76 12.69 -14.60
CA SER A 689 -5.95 12.89 -15.40
C SER A 689 -6.29 11.62 -16.18
N VAL A 690 -7.57 11.45 -16.45
CA VAL A 690 -8.09 10.36 -17.29
C VAL A 690 -8.26 10.85 -18.72
N GLY A 691 -7.96 9.99 -19.70
CA GLY A 691 -7.81 10.39 -21.09
C GLY A 691 -6.42 10.98 -21.39
N TYR A 692 -6.10 11.04 -22.67
CA TYR A 692 -4.93 11.73 -23.20
C TYR A 692 -5.33 12.38 -24.53
N ASP A 693 -4.90 13.62 -24.76
CA ASP A 693 -5.14 14.34 -26.01
C ASP A 693 -3.83 14.41 -26.80
N PRO A 694 -3.69 13.67 -27.92
CA PRO A 694 -2.50 13.71 -28.76
C PRO A 694 -2.17 15.10 -29.31
N ALA A 695 -3.15 16.01 -29.38
CA ALA A 695 -2.93 17.38 -29.84
C ALA A 695 -2.19 18.25 -28.81
N LYS A 696 -2.10 17.80 -27.55
CA LYS A 696 -1.40 18.48 -26.45
C LYS A 696 -0.34 17.55 -25.84
N PRO A 697 0.82 17.35 -26.52
CA PRO A 697 1.87 16.49 -26.02
C PRO A 697 2.43 17.00 -24.69
N LEU A 698 2.80 16.07 -23.81
CA LEU A 698 3.30 16.36 -22.46
C LEU A 698 4.64 17.10 -22.49
N GLY A 699 5.50 16.81 -23.47
CA GLY A 699 6.81 17.43 -23.63
C GLY A 699 6.81 18.78 -24.34
N GLY A 700 5.65 19.32 -24.75
CA GLY A 700 5.55 20.58 -25.51
C GLY A 700 6.10 20.52 -26.95
N VAL A 701 6.83 19.46 -27.30
CA VAL A 701 7.35 19.19 -28.64
C VAL A 701 6.31 18.35 -29.38
N LYS A 702 5.74 18.89 -30.46
CA LYS A 702 4.98 18.06 -31.41
C LYS A 702 5.95 16.97 -31.91
N PRO A 703 5.53 15.69 -32.02
CA PRO A 703 6.32 14.76 -32.80
C PRO A 703 6.40 15.34 -34.21
N GLU A 704 7.55 15.88 -34.59
CA GLU A 704 7.84 16.19 -35.98
C GLU A 704 7.70 14.88 -36.75
N ASP A 705 6.98 14.94 -37.86
CA ASP A 705 6.84 13.85 -38.80
C ASP A 705 8.23 13.41 -39.28
N GLU A 706 8.87 12.46 -38.59
CA GLU A 706 10.01 11.67 -39.09
C GLU A 706 9.59 10.73 -40.23
N GLY A 707 8.78 11.23 -41.16
CA GLY A 707 8.22 10.46 -42.28
C GLY A 707 7.82 11.27 -43.51
N ALA A 708 7.95 12.61 -43.51
CA ALA A 708 7.47 13.44 -44.63
C ALA A 708 8.56 14.23 -45.39
N GLU A 709 9.84 14.17 -45.01
CA GLU A 709 10.93 14.83 -45.76
C GLU A 709 11.72 13.91 -46.70
N ALA A 710 11.40 12.61 -46.76
CA ALA A 710 12.08 11.67 -47.66
C ALA A 710 11.39 11.49 -49.03
N THR A 711 10.21 12.09 -49.27
CA THR A 711 9.45 11.95 -50.52
C THR A 711 9.29 13.25 -51.32
N ALA A 712 9.76 14.39 -50.81
CA ALA A 712 9.75 15.66 -51.55
C ALA A 712 11.05 15.91 -52.35
N ASN A 713 12.18 15.29 -51.96
CA ASN A 713 13.49 15.49 -52.63
C ASN A 713 13.80 14.51 -53.78
N THR A 714 12.88 13.60 -54.12
CA THR A 714 12.99 12.71 -55.29
C THR A 714 12.08 13.11 -56.46
N ALA A 715 11.17 14.07 -56.29
CA ALA A 715 10.34 14.61 -57.37
C ALA A 715 10.92 15.88 -58.03
N ALA A 716 11.82 16.61 -57.33
CA ALA A 716 12.43 17.84 -57.86
C ALA A 716 13.68 17.62 -58.73
N SER A 717 14.18 16.37 -58.84
CA SER A 717 15.39 16.04 -59.63
C SER A 717 15.11 15.35 -60.96
N THR A 718 13.84 15.15 -61.33
CA THR A 718 13.44 14.51 -62.60
C THR A 718 12.77 15.45 -63.61
N GLU A 719 12.48 16.70 -63.26
CA GLU A 719 11.91 17.71 -64.19
C GLU A 719 12.95 18.69 -64.78
N ALA A 720 14.22 18.59 -64.39
CA ALA A 720 15.29 19.48 -64.89
C ALA A 720 16.13 18.90 -66.05
N ALA A 721 15.78 17.72 -66.58
CA ALA A 721 16.60 17.01 -67.58
C ALA A 721 15.93 16.77 -68.96
N THR A 722 14.83 17.47 -69.28
CA THR A 722 14.08 17.26 -70.54
C THR A 722 13.86 18.51 -71.41
N ASN A 723 14.54 19.63 -71.16
CA ASN A 723 14.38 20.85 -71.96
C ASN A 723 15.71 21.50 -72.43
N ALA A 724 16.63 20.72 -73.01
CA ALA A 724 17.78 21.30 -73.71
C ALA A 724 18.37 20.37 -74.79
N THR A 725 17.65 20.11 -75.90
CA THR A 725 18.27 19.75 -77.20
C THR A 725 17.28 19.76 -78.37
N VAL A 726 16.88 20.94 -78.87
CA VAL A 726 16.55 21.16 -80.30
C VAL A 726 16.79 22.63 -80.62
N THR A 727 17.90 22.96 -81.29
CA THR A 727 18.06 23.94 -82.38
C THR A 727 19.54 24.26 -82.59
N ALA A 728 20.17 23.56 -83.53
CA ALA A 728 21.16 24.01 -84.52
C ALA A 728 21.83 22.77 -85.13
#